data_AF-A0A932RSD9-F1
#
_entry.id   AF-A0A932RSD9-F1
#
_cell.length_a   1.000
_cell.length_b   1.000
_cell.length_c   1.000
_cell.angle_alpha   90.00
_cell.angle_beta   90.00
_cell.angle_gamma   90.00
#
_symmetry.space_group_name_H-M   'P 1'
#
loop_
_entity.id
_entity.type
_entity.pdbx_description
1 polymer ?
#
loop_
_entity_poly.entity_id
_entity_poly.type
_entity_poly.pdbx_seq_one_letter_code
_entity_poly.pdbx_strand_id
1 'polypeptide(L)'
;MHVLPAVVPEGESPRSDVVSVRLARKVAVLFGVPWLGGPFDRTWVCDFGALTLAEIARGAPLPSREEQARMDGAAGEAPPAGWRWAGRGVWTPQRSPAPGVVANATLNRFGPDTKAAVVLTGANRLLREATDAVGAVSRWLATSGADPQVRLATWAGVVLEVFRAQPALVVAAVQARSVQRSLTARWGDSVATSAVVGEVARCELGARAAPIGEDDAAAGGVGRVGGYQPVGFDLVDATLPLLDLTIADAAGDGSDRFSDDRLGDVADAWCRRLLRLGRPGHGLVWLTDDRGHRRVHAYLRVGAMVAPFVAEMVDTTPGPALTRLPVSPSPAELAGLSRAGLRAHVVAVHVAVNYLRYRDELLQGWPALRAATRAWVADTVSVANQRLGPDDPATILITSYGCYLALWDQLRQAPRDTAAVRVAAERLVVCADQVMAAVDAGQVDPGAGTYLLEIANVALAQASAVLDRPVGIERALARQWRACLAARGLGEAADIAARVPELSPAQLFHLLHYASFLAERGERTQLRRALVMAEAVTAVRDEVARTEPAAYTAKHTAARTAHEVTARIAHTLAGRLPDRDRHARLTARAAALRHAVAVLDNATTQRLLLRPDADAAVVSAAAAILPPLVEALHGDPIGVGEYTVRQARALLGSALLHLERSAGSTTSAPSDPAMTAATADPQEAELLALAERFAEAGHLPLRPIDTESQRR
;
A
#
# COMPACT_ATOMS: atom_id res chain seq x y z
N MET A 1 3.86 15.54 -9.65
CA MET A 1 2.84 15.21 -10.65
C MET A 1 2.42 13.78 -10.36
N HIS A 2 1.17 13.42 -10.65
CA HIS A 2 0.70 12.05 -10.44
C HIS A 2 0.89 11.23 -11.71
N VAL A 3 1.02 9.90 -11.58
CA VAL A 3 1.20 9.00 -12.73
C VAL A 3 -0.07 8.96 -13.58
N LEU A 4 -1.21 8.67 -12.94
CA LEU A 4 -2.54 8.63 -13.58
C LEU A 4 -3.45 9.71 -12.97
N PRO A 5 -3.29 10.99 -13.34
CA PRO A 5 -4.07 12.06 -12.75
C PRO A 5 -5.51 12.11 -13.27
N ALA A 6 -6.43 12.58 -12.44
CA ALA A 6 -7.72 13.09 -12.91
C ALA A 6 -7.50 14.36 -13.75
N VAL A 7 -8.30 14.50 -14.82
CA VAL A 7 -8.19 15.62 -15.76
C VAL A 7 -9.48 16.43 -15.73
N VAL A 8 -9.35 17.72 -15.45
CA VAL A 8 -10.49 18.65 -15.47
C VAL A 8 -10.79 19.03 -16.92
N PRO A 9 -12.00 18.77 -17.43
CA PRO A 9 -12.33 19.03 -18.83
C PRO A 9 -12.35 20.54 -19.16
N GLU A 10 -11.90 20.87 -20.38
CA GLU A 10 -11.94 22.23 -20.95
C GLU A 10 -13.37 22.68 -21.31
N GLY A 11 -13.53 23.98 -21.64
CA GLY A 11 -14.83 24.67 -21.64
C GLY A 11 -15.75 24.32 -22.81
N GLU A 12 -15.18 23.85 -23.90
CA GLU A 12 -15.92 23.44 -25.08
C GLU A 12 -16.31 21.97 -24.97
N SER A 13 -17.60 21.69 -25.04
CA SER A 13 -18.10 20.33 -25.06
C SER A 13 -19.36 20.26 -25.92
N PRO A 14 -19.58 19.16 -26.65
CA PRO A 14 -20.82 18.97 -27.39
C PRO A 14 -22.02 19.10 -26.45
N ARG A 15 -23.17 19.58 -26.97
CA ARG A 15 -24.38 19.88 -26.16
C ARG A 15 -24.81 18.72 -25.26
N SER A 16 -24.57 17.48 -25.67
CA SER A 16 -24.85 16.25 -24.90
C SER A 16 -24.00 16.10 -23.62
N ASP A 17 -22.76 16.62 -23.60
CA ASP A 17 -21.79 16.43 -22.52
C ASP A 17 -21.68 17.62 -21.56
N VAL A 18 -22.35 18.74 -21.87
CA VAL A 18 -22.21 20.00 -21.13
C VAL A 18 -22.50 19.82 -19.64
N VAL A 19 -23.50 19.02 -19.27
CA VAL A 19 -23.85 18.81 -17.85
C VAL A 19 -22.77 18.01 -17.13
N SER A 20 -22.31 16.88 -17.68
CA SER A 20 -21.27 16.06 -17.04
C SER A 20 -19.95 16.81 -16.90
N VAL A 21 -19.60 17.66 -17.86
CA VAL A 21 -18.40 18.52 -17.84
C VAL A 21 -18.52 19.61 -16.77
N ARG A 22 -19.69 20.25 -16.64
CA ARG A 22 -19.94 21.21 -15.57
C ARG A 22 -19.86 20.56 -14.19
N LEU A 23 -20.46 19.37 -14.03
CA LEU A 23 -20.40 18.60 -12.79
C LEU A 23 -18.97 18.20 -12.45
N ALA A 24 -18.21 17.68 -13.42
CA ALA A 24 -16.80 17.32 -13.27
C ALA A 24 -15.99 18.49 -12.71
N ARG A 25 -16.16 19.71 -13.23
CA ARG A 25 -15.48 20.91 -12.72
C ARG A 25 -15.85 21.26 -11.29
N LYS A 26 -17.13 21.09 -10.91
CA LYS A 26 -17.56 21.34 -9.52
C LYS A 26 -17.04 20.27 -8.56
N VAL A 27 -17.09 19.01 -8.97
CA VAL A 27 -16.59 17.86 -8.20
C VAL A 27 -15.07 17.95 -8.04
N ALA A 28 -14.33 18.34 -9.09
CA ALA A 28 -12.89 18.49 -9.07
C ALA A 28 -12.41 19.38 -7.91
N VAL A 29 -12.97 20.59 -7.81
CA VAL A 29 -12.58 21.54 -6.76
C VAL A 29 -12.97 21.08 -5.36
N LEU A 30 -14.10 20.39 -5.20
CA LEU A 30 -14.58 19.91 -3.89
C LEU A 30 -13.74 18.75 -3.33
N PHE A 31 -13.07 17.99 -4.18
CA PHE A 31 -12.27 16.82 -3.79
C PHE A 31 -10.77 16.96 -4.13
N GLY A 32 -10.27 18.20 -4.17
CA GLY A 32 -8.84 18.48 -4.15
C GLY A 32 -8.12 18.20 -5.47
N VAL A 33 -8.85 18.09 -6.58
CA VAL A 33 -8.26 17.95 -7.91
C VAL A 33 -7.77 19.34 -8.36
N PRO A 34 -6.47 19.52 -8.66
CA PRO A 34 -5.94 20.81 -9.08
C PRO A 34 -6.63 21.31 -10.34
N TRP A 35 -7.10 22.56 -10.31
CA TRP A 35 -7.68 23.25 -11.46
C TRP A 35 -7.17 24.69 -11.53
N LEU A 36 -6.15 24.91 -12.36
CA LEU A 36 -5.63 26.24 -12.66
C LEU A 36 -6.71 27.05 -13.37
N GLY A 37 -7.05 28.23 -12.82
CA GLY A 37 -8.10 29.09 -13.36
C GLY A 37 -9.53 28.68 -12.95
N GLY A 38 -9.68 27.84 -11.90
CA GLY A 38 -10.98 27.56 -11.31
C GLY A 38 -11.68 28.83 -10.77
N PRO A 39 -13.03 28.84 -10.64
CA PRO A 39 -13.82 30.05 -10.37
C PRO A 39 -13.53 30.72 -9.02
N PHE A 40 -12.91 29.99 -8.09
CA PHE A 40 -12.58 30.47 -6.75
C PHE A 40 -11.09 30.41 -6.45
N ASP A 41 -10.26 30.00 -7.42
CA ASP A 41 -8.81 29.79 -7.26
C ASP A 41 -8.43 29.00 -5.99
N ARG A 42 -9.27 28.01 -5.63
CA ARG A 42 -9.12 27.16 -4.45
C ARG A 42 -9.67 25.78 -4.70
N THR A 43 -9.17 24.83 -3.91
CA THR A 43 -9.72 23.48 -3.82
C THR A 43 -10.01 23.13 -2.37
N TRP A 44 -10.96 22.23 -2.16
CA TRP A 44 -11.36 21.69 -0.88
C TRP A 44 -11.15 20.18 -0.87
N VAL A 45 -11.24 19.60 0.33
CA VAL A 45 -11.32 18.16 0.52
C VAL A 45 -12.55 17.95 1.38
N CYS A 46 -13.70 17.81 0.72
CA CYS A 46 -14.99 17.67 1.37
C CYS A 46 -15.27 16.20 1.71
N ASP A 47 -15.96 15.97 2.82
CA ASP A 47 -16.57 14.68 3.13
C ASP A 47 -17.87 14.55 2.32
N PHE A 48 -17.97 13.50 1.51
CA PHE A 48 -19.17 13.19 0.73
C PHE A 48 -20.43 13.04 1.59
N GLY A 49 -20.29 12.51 2.80
CA GLY A 49 -21.41 12.33 3.73
C GLY A 49 -22.02 13.66 4.16
N ALA A 50 -21.17 14.63 4.49
CA ALA A 50 -21.56 15.97 4.93
C ALA A 50 -21.95 16.92 3.78
N LEU A 51 -21.47 16.65 2.57
CA LEU A 51 -21.70 17.52 1.41
C LEU A 51 -23.18 17.53 0.99
N THR A 52 -23.70 18.71 0.69
CA THR A 52 -25.06 18.93 0.18
C THR A 52 -25.10 19.05 -1.35
N LEU A 53 -26.27 18.82 -1.94
CA LEU A 53 -26.46 19.01 -3.38
C LEU A 53 -26.21 20.46 -3.83
N ALA A 54 -26.56 21.44 -3.00
CA ALA A 54 -26.33 22.86 -3.29
C ALA A 54 -24.84 23.22 -3.33
N GLU A 55 -24.03 22.62 -2.46
CA GLU A 55 -22.57 22.80 -2.45
C GLU A 55 -21.92 22.15 -3.67
N ILE A 56 -22.43 21.00 -4.12
CA ILE A 56 -22.01 20.37 -5.38
C ILE A 56 -22.39 21.25 -6.58
N ALA A 57 -23.61 21.78 -6.61
CA ALA A 57 -24.09 22.63 -7.70
C ALA A 57 -23.20 23.87 -7.92
N ARG A 58 -22.70 24.46 -6.83
CA ARG A 58 -21.81 25.64 -6.86
C ARG A 58 -20.33 25.28 -6.99
N GLY A 59 -19.91 24.10 -6.54
CA GLY A 59 -18.51 23.68 -6.45
C GLY A 59 -17.73 24.39 -5.35
N ALA A 60 -18.39 24.65 -4.22
CA ALA A 60 -17.77 25.24 -3.04
C ALA A 60 -18.63 24.94 -1.80
N PRO A 61 -18.04 24.73 -0.62
CA PRO A 61 -18.78 24.54 0.62
C PRO A 61 -19.48 25.84 1.04
N LEU A 62 -20.60 25.68 1.74
CA LEU A 62 -21.31 26.77 2.37
C LEU A 62 -20.60 27.17 3.69
N PRO A 63 -20.72 28.44 4.10
CA PRO A 63 -20.33 28.83 5.46
C PRO A 63 -21.22 28.14 6.50
N SER A 64 -20.76 28.10 7.76
CA SER A 64 -21.62 27.65 8.86
C SER A 64 -22.84 28.55 9.02
N ARG A 65 -23.91 28.05 9.65
CA ARG A 65 -25.14 28.84 9.89
C ARG A 65 -24.86 30.13 10.69
N GLU A 66 -23.94 30.06 11.64
CA GLU A 66 -23.54 31.22 12.46
C GLU A 66 -22.77 32.26 11.64
N GLU A 67 -21.85 31.83 10.78
CA GLU A 67 -21.14 32.73 9.86
C GLU A 67 -22.09 33.33 8.84
N GLN A 68 -23.04 32.54 8.32
CA GLN A 68 -24.07 33.01 7.40
C GLN A 68 -24.95 34.08 8.06
N ALA A 69 -25.47 33.82 9.26
CA ALA A 69 -26.26 34.80 10.01
C ALA A 69 -25.48 36.09 10.30
N ARG A 70 -24.18 35.98 10.61
CA ARG A 70 -23.29 37.13 10.81
C ARG A 70 -23.11 37.94 9.53
N MET A 71 -22.95 37.26 8.39
CA MET A 71 -22.79 37.92 7.08
C MET A 71 -24.09 38.55 6.59
N ASP A 72 -25.22 37.87 6.78
CA ASP A 72 -26.55 38.38 6.44
C ASP A 72 -26.91 39.60 7.32
N GLY A 73 -26.56 39.57 8.61
CA GLY A 73 -26.74 40.70 9.54
C GLY A 73 -25.81 41.89 9.25
N ALA A 74 -24.59 41.63 8.76
CA ALA A 74 -23.65 42.68 8.32
C ALA A 74 -23.98 43.28 6.95
N ALA A 75 -24.90 42.67 6.18
CA ALA A 75 -25.31 43.14 4.85
C ALA A 75 -26.32 44.31 4.88
N GLY A 76 -26.57 44.90 6.06
CA GLY A 76 -27.45 46.07 6.24
C GLY A 76 -26.97 47.36 5.56
N GLU A 77 -25.67 47.43 5.20
CA GLU A 77 -25.13 48.42 4.27
C GLU A 77 -25.00 47.75 2.90
N ALA A 78 -25.65 48.31 1.88
CA ALA A 78 -25.87 47.76 0.54
C ALA A 78 -24.87 46.66 0.14
N PRO A 79 -25.30 45.38 0.04
CA PRO A 79 -24.37 44.28 -0.17
C PRO A 79 -23.63 44.47 -1.49
N PRO A 80 -22.29 44.35 -1.52
CA PRO A 80 -21.56 44.38 -2.78
C PRO A 80 -22.11 43.27 -3.69
N ALA A 81 -22.31 43.59 -4.97
CA ALA A 81 -22.76 42.63 -5.96
C ALA A 81 -21.70 41.51 -6.10
N GLY A 82 -21.94 40.33 -5.52
CA GLY A 82 -21.03 39.21 -5.66
C GLY A 82 -21.04 38.19 -4.52
N TRP A 83 -20.15 37.21 -4.63
CA TRP A 83 -19.88 36.22 -3.59
C TRP A 83 -18.75 36.71 -2.66
N ARG A 84 -18.69 36.18 -1.44
CA ARG A 84 -17.69 36.53 -0.42
C ARG A 84 -17.20 35.28 0.31
N TRP A 85 -16.00 35.37 0.90
CA TRP A 85 -15.44 34.33 1.75
C TRP A 85 -15.97 34.44 3.19
N ALA A 86 -16.35 33.31 3.79
CA ALA A 86 -16.50 33.15 5.23
C ALA A 86 -15.65 31.94 5.64
N GLY A 87 -14.47 32.20 6.22
CA GLY A 87 -13.46 31.18 6.43
C GLY A 87 -13.07 30.51 5.10
N ARG A 88 -13.40 29.21 4.96
CA ARG A 88 -13.24 28.45 3.71
C ARG A 88 -14.55 28.25 2.93
N GLY A 89 -15.68 28.69 3.46
CA GLY A 89 -16.97 28.67 2.79
C GLY A 89 -17.15 29.85 1.85
N VAL A 90 -17.99 29.67 0.83
CA VAL A 90 -18.38 30.73 -0.11
C VAL A 90 -19.82 31.15 0.21
N TRP A 91 -19.96 32.37 0.71
CA TRP A 91 -21.26 33.00 0.92
C TRP A 91 -21.70 33.78 -0.32
N THR A 92 -23.00 33.80 -0.56
CA THR A 92 -23.64 34.58 -1.63
C THR A 92 -24.92 35.20 -1.08
N PRO A 93 -25.18 36.51 -1.31
CA PRO A 93 -26.43 37.14 -0.95
C PRO A 93 -27.64 36.38 -1.53
N GLN A 94 -28.77 36.36 -0.81
CA GLN A 94 -30.04 35.86 -1.36
C GLN A 94 -30.33 36.59 -2.68
N ARG A 95 -30.27 35.86 -3.80
CA ARG A 95 -30.44 36.29 -5.23
C ARG A 95 -29.17 36.50 -6.07
N SER A 96 -27.96 36.46 -5.50
CA SER A 96 -26.74 36.52 -6.32
C SER A 96 -26.24 35.11 -6.68
N PRO A 97 -26.12 34.76 -7.98
CA PRO A 97 -25.62 33.45 -8.38
C PRO A 97 -24.13 33.33 -8.07
N ALA A 98 -23.71 32.20 -7.52
CA ALA A 98 -22.28 31.87 -7.50
C ALA A 98 -21.79 31.58 -8.93
N PRO A 99 -20.51 31.78 -9.24
CA PRO A 99 -19.96 31.54 -10.57
C PRO A 99 -20.27 30.14 -11.11
N GLY A 100 -20.99 30.08 -12.24
CA GLY A 100 -21.25 28.83 -12.97
C GLY A 100 -22.12 27.79 -12.25
N VAL A 101 -22.97 28.20 -11.30
CA VAL A 101 -23.90 27.29 -10.58
C VAL A 101 -24.74 26.46 -11.54
N VAL A 102 -24.81 25.15 -11.30
CA VAL A 102 -25.72 24.25 -12.01
C VAL A 102 -27.11 24.37 -11.40
N ALA A 103 -28.14 24.64 -12.21
CA ALA A 103 -29.49 24.82 -11.71
C ALA A 103 -30.03 23.52 -11.09
N ASN A 104 -30.76 23.62 -9.97
CA ASN A 104 -31.37 22.45 -9.31
C ASN A 104 -32.28 21.65 -10.26
N ALA A 105 -33.00 22.32 -11.16
CA ALA A 105 -33.83 21.66 -12.17
C ALA A 105 -33.01 20.75 -13.10
N THR A 106 -31.75 21.08 -13.37
CA THR A 106 -30.83 20.22 -14.14
C THR A 106 -30.35 19.04 -13.31
N LEU A 107 -30.08 19.25 -12.01
CA LEU A 107 -29.61 18.20 -11.11
C LEU A 107 -30.71 17.18 -10.81
N ASN A 108 -31.96 17.61 -10.60
CA ASN A 108 -33.08 16.73 -10.31
C ASN A 108 -33.38 15.71 -11.44
N ARG A 109 -32.81 15.89 -12.64
CA ARG A 109 -32.87 14.90 -13.74
C ARG A 109 -32.11 13.61 -13.42
N PHE A 110 -31.19 13.64 -12.45
CA PHE A 110 -30.39 12.49 -12.03
C PHE A 110 -31.14 11.50 -11.13
N GLY A 111 -32.45 11.71 -10.90
CA GLY A 111 -33.29 10.79 -10.13
C GLY A 111 -33.31 11.07 -8.62
N PRO A 112 -33.95 10.18 -7.83
CA PRO A 112 -34.22 10.41 -6.41
C PRO A 112 -32.94 10.62 -5.59
N ASP A 113 -31.84 9.97 -5.96
CA ASP A 113 -30.55 10.04 -5.26
C ASP A 113 -29.56 10.96 -5.96
N THR A 114 -30.06 12.17 -6.25
CA THR A 114 -29.39 13.18 -7.08
C THR A 114 -27.95 13.46 -6.63
N LYS A 115 -27.66 13.47 -5.32
CA LYS A 115 -26.30 13.74 -4.80
C LYS A 115 -25.28 12.70 -5.29
N ALA A 116 -25.58 11.42 -5.07
CA ALA A 116 -24.66 10.34 -5.39
C ALA A 116 -24.47 10.22 -6.90
N ALA A 117 -25.57 10.26 -7.67
CA ALA A 117 -25.54 10.24 -9.13
C ALA A 117 -24.68 11.39 -9.71
N VAL A 118 -24.87 12.62 -9.22
CA VAL A 118 -24.11 13.80 -9.67
C VAL A 118 -22.61 13.67 -9.37
N VAL A 119 -22.25 13.23 -8.16
CA VAL A 119 -20.84 13.02 -7.79
C VAL A 119 -20.21 11.94 -8.66
N LEU A 120 -20.92 10.83 -8.88
CA LEU A 120 -20.44 9.71 -9.69
C LEU A 120 -20.27 10.10 -11.16
N THR A 121 -21.21 10.85 -11.74
CA THR A 121 -21.06 11.43 -13.09
C THR A 121 -19.82 12.32 -13.18
N GLY A 122 -19.62 13.22 -12.20
CA GLY A 122 -18.45 14.09 -12.17
C GLY A 122 -17.15 13.30 -12.06
N ALA A 123 -17.10 12.30 -11.17
CA ALA A 123 -15.93 11.47 -10.96
C ALA A 123 -15.57 10.62 -12.19
N ASN A 124 -16.54 9.93 -12.79
CA ASN A 124 -16.32 9.14 -14.01
C ASN A 124 -15.83 10.05 -15.16
N ARG A 125 -16.35 11.28 -15.25
CA ARG A 125 -15.87 12.24 -16.26
C ARG A 125 -14.43 12.69 -16.01
N LEU A 126 -14.06 12.98 -14.77
CA LEU A 126 -12.71 13.40 -14.37
C LEU A 126 -11.67 12.28 -14.53
N LEU A 127 -12.08 11.04 -14.30
CA LEU A 127 -11.23 9.86 -14.35
C LEU A 127 -11.31 9.11 -15.69
N ARG A 128 -11.95 9.69 -16.72
CA ARG A 128 -12.13 9.03 -18.02
C ARG A 128 -10.82 8.56 -18.63
N GLU A 129 -9.82 9.44 -18.73
CA GLU A 129 -8.52 9.08 -19.32
C GLU A 129 -7.78 7.99 -18.51
N ALA A 130 -7.86 8.06 -17.18
CA ALA A 130 -7.31 7.02 -16.30
C ALA A 130 -8.06 5.69 -16.47
N THR A 131 -9.40 5.73 -16.60
CA THR A 131 -10.25 4.55 -16.81
C THR A 131 -9.95 3.90 -18.16
N ASP A 132 -9.79 4.70 -19.23
CA ASP A 132 -9.42 4.21 -20.55
C ASP A 132 -8.03 3.54 -20.53
N ALA A 133 -7.07 4.15 -19.82
CA ALA A 133 -5.73 3.60 -19.64
C ALA A 133 -5.73 2.28 -18.85
N VAL A 134 -6.49 2.20 -17.75
CA VAL A 134 -6.68 0.96 -16.97
C VAL A 134 -7.40 -0.10 -17.82
N GLY A 135 -8.39 0.29 -18.61
CA GLY A 135 -9.10 -0.61 -19.52
C GLY A 135 -8.19 -1.17 -20.61
N ALA A 136 -7.26 -0.37 -21.14
CA ALA A 136 -6.25 -0.84 -22.09
C ALA A 136 -5.32 -1.88 -21.46
N VAL A 137 -4.81 -1.63 -20.25
CA VAL A 137 -4.02 -2.60 -19.48
C VAL A 137 -4.81 -3.87 -19.20
N SER A 138 -6.09 -3.75 -18.83
CA SER A 138 -6.95 -4.90 -18.50
C SER A 138 -7.16 -5.81 -19.71
N ARG A 139 -7.42 -5.23 -20.89
CA ARG A 139 -7.52 -5.97 -22.15
C ARG A 139 -6.22 -6.66 -22.54
N TRP A 140 -5.08 -5.96 -22.40
CA TRP A 140 -3.77 -6.57 -22.64
C TRP A 140 -3.51 -7.73 -21.67
N LEU A 141 -3.80 -7.56 -20.38
CA LEU A 141 -3.66 -8.63 -19.39
C LEU A 141 -4.46 -9.88 -19.77
N ALA A 142 -5.71 -9.70 -20.21
CA ALA A 142 -6.58 -10.81 -20.64
C ALA A 142 -5.99 -11.63 -21.80
N THR A 143 -5.29 -11.00 -22.74
CA THR A 143 -4.69 -11.69 -23.91
C THR A 143 -3.22 -12.07 -23.73
N SER A 144 -2.57 -11.57 -22.67
CA SER A 144 -1.12 -11.78 -22.41
C SER A 144 -0.73 -13.18 -21.94
N GLY A 145 -1.69 -14.07 -21.71
CA GLY A 145 -1.44 -15.42 -21.17
C GLY A 145 -1.09 -15.47 -19.69
N ALA A 146 -1.23 -14.34 -18.97
CA ALA A 146 -0.95 -14.24 -17.54
C ALA A 146 -1.98 -14.99 -16.67
N ASP A 147 -1.50 -15.53 -15.55
CA ASP A 147 -2.38 -16.20 -14.59
C ASP A 147 -3.48 -15.26 -14.06
N PRO A 148 -4.72 -15.75 -13.83
CA PRO A 148 -5.83 -14.93 -13.33
C PRO A 148 -5.49 -14.12 -12.07
N GLN A 149 -4.70 -14.72 -11.16
CA GLN A 149 -4.21 -14.03 -9.96
C GLN A 149 -3.29 -12.85 -10.27
N VAL A 150 -2.38 -12.99 -11.24
CA VAL A 150 -1.49 -11.89 -11.66
C VAL A 150 -2.29 -10.82 -12.38
N ARG A 151 -3.27 -11.19 -13.21
CA ARG A 151 -4.19 -10.25 -13.87
C ARG A 151 -4.97 -9.42 -12.83
N LEU A 152 -5.60 -10.08 -11.87
CA LEU A 152 -6.34 -9.41 -10.79
C LEU A 152 -5.43 -8.55 -9.91
N ALA A 153 -4.25 -9.05 -9.54
CA ALA A 153 -3.28 -8.29 -8.76
C ALA A 153 -2.83 -7.01 -9.48
N THR A 154 -2.54 -7.15 -10.78
CA THR A 154 -2.07 -6.05 -11.63
C THR A 154 -3.16 -5.00 -11.78
N TRP A 155 -4.38 -5.41 -12.13
CA TRP A 155 -5.53 -4.51 -12.18
C TRP A 155 -5.76 -3.75 -10.87
N ALA A 156 -5.80 -4.47 -9.74
CA ALA A 156 -6.04 -3.87 -8.44
C ALA A 156 -4.95 -2.84 -8.10
N GLY A 157 -3.67 -3.15 -8.38
CA GLY A 157 -2.59 -2.21 -8.13
C GLY A 157 -2.57 -1.00 -9.08
N VAL A 158 -3.00 -1.13 -10.34
CA VAL A 158 -3.14 0.04 -11.23
C VAL A 158 -4.33 0.91 -10.78
N VAL A 159 -5.45 0.33 -10.34
CA VAL A 159 -6.55 1.08 -9.72
C VAL A 159 -6.09 1.77 -8.42
N LEU A 160 -5.26 1.10 -7.63
CA LEU A 160 -4.66 1.68 -6.42
C LEU A 160 -3.77 2.88 -6.74
N GLU A 161 -3.09 2.87 -7.89
CA GLU A 161 -2.30 4.00 -8.36
C GLU A 161 -3.17 5.21 -8.73
N VAL A 162 -4.34 4.99 -9.34
CA VAL A 162 -5.34 6.04 -9.56
C VAL A 162 -5.88 6.57 -8.23
N PHE A 163 -6.13 5.70 -7.24
CA PHE A 163 -6.47 6.14 -5.89
C PHE A 163 -5.38 7.03 -5.29
N ARG A 164 -4.11 6.63 -5.39
CA ARG A 164 -2.96 7.38 -4.85
C ARG A 164 -2.90 8.79 -5.43
N ALA A 165 -3.25 8.90 -6.69
CA ALA A 165 -3.32 10.16 -7.39
C ALA A 165 -4.51 11.03 -6.91
N GLN A 166 -5.70 10.47 -6.66
CA GLN A 166 -6.85 11.25 -6.20
C GLN A 166 -7.63 10.59 -5.07
N PRO A 167 -7.07 10.53 -3.84
CA PRO A 167 -7.67 9.75 -2.76
C PRO A 167 -9.09 10.24 -2.44
N ALA A 168 -9.28 11.55 -2.27
CA ALA A 168 -10.57 12.13 -1.92
C ALA A 168 -11.65 11.91 -3.00
N LEU A 169 -11.29 12.07 -4.28
CA LEU A 169 -12.21 11.86 -5.40
C LEU A 169 -12.64 10.39 -5.49
N VAL A 170 -11.69 9.46 -5.36
CA VAL A 170 -11.97 8.03 -5.45
C VAL A 170 -12.80 7.57 -4.25
N VAL A 171 -12.51 8.04 -3.02
CA VAL A 171 -13.35 7.76 -1.84
C VAL A 171 -14.78 8.25 -2.06
N ALA A 172 -14.95 9.48 -2.53
CA ALA A 172 -16.28 10.03 -2.81
C ALA A 172 -17.02 9.25 -3.90
N ALA A 173 -16.32 8.82 -4.97
CA ALA A 173 -16.89 8.00 -6.03
C ALA A 173 -17.30 6.61 -5.53
N VAL A 174 -16.49 5.97 -4.70
CA VAL A 174 -16.81 4.67 -4.08
C VAL A 174 -18.02 4.77 -3.16
N GLN A 175 -18.10 5.82 -2.33
CA GLN A 175 -19.26 6.06 -1.47
C GLN A 175 -20.52 6.36 -2.29
N ALA A 176 -20.41 7.20 -3.34
CA ALA A 176 -21.51 7.49 -4.25
C ALA A 176 -22.01 6.22 -4.98
N ARG A 177 -21.09 5.37 -5.46
CA ARG A 177 -21.40 4.06 -6.04
C ARG A 177 -22.15 3.17 -5.05
N SER A 178 -21.70 3.09 -3.80
CA SER A 178 -22.39 2.29 -2.77
C SER A 178 -23.83 2.75 -2.57
N VAL A 179 -24.07 4.06 -2.50
CA VAL A 179 -25.42 4.63 -2.38
C VAL A 179 -26.28 4.30 -3.60
N GLN A 180 -25.75 4.53 -4.81
CA GLN A 180 -26.48 4.22 -6.05
C GLN A 180 -26.85 2.73 -6.13
N ARG A 181 -25.88 1.82 -5.92
CA ARG A 181 -26.12 0.37 -5.97
C ARG A 181 -27.15 -0.10 -4.95
N SER A 182 -27.08 0.35 -3.70
CA SER A 182 -28.05 -0.03 -2.68
C SER A 182 -29.48 0.40 -3.01
N LEU A 183 -29.65 1.51 -3.74
CA LEU A 183 -30.96 2.08 -4.07
C LEU A 183 -31.50 1.56 -5.40
N THR A 184 -30.63 1.12 -6.31
CA THR A 184 -31.01 0.46 -7.57
C THR A 184 -31.13 -1.07 -7.44
N ALA A 185 -30.70 -1.65 -6.32
CA ALA A 185 -30.82 -3.08 -6.06
C ALA A 185 -32.30 -3.51 -6.15
N ARG A 186 -32.64 -4.30 -7.17
CA ARG A 186 -34.00 -4.79 -7.36
C ARG A 186 -34.23 -5.96 -6.44
N TRP A 187 -35.19 -5.83 -5.53
CA TRP A 187 -35.63 -6.92 -4.65
C TRP A 187 -36.06 -8.18 -5.43
N GLY A 188 -36.49 -8.03 -6.68
CA GLY A 188 -37.06 -9.11 -7.49
C GLY A 188 -36.09 -10.11 -8.13
N ASP A 189 -34.78 -9.83 -8.22
CA ASP A 189 -33.85 -10.72 -8.93
C ASP A 189 -33.56 -12.02 -8.14
N SER A 190 -33.84 -12.02 -6.84
CA SER A 190 -33.71 -13.19 -5.96
C SER A 190 -35.05 -13.84 -5.59
N VAL A 191 -36.18 -13.34 -6.12
CA VAL A 191 -37.50 -13.90 -5.85
C VAL A 191 -37.85 -14.90 -6.94
N ALA A 192 -38.11 -16.16 -6.55
CA ALA A 192 -38.59 -17.19 -7.46
C ALA A 192 -40.02 -16.83 -7.93
N THR A 193 -40.13 -16.12 -9.05
CA THR A 193 -41.40 -15.72 -9.66
C THR A 193 -41.98 -16.78 -10.59
N SER A 194 -41.28 -17.91 -10.79
CA SER A 194 -41.66 -19.01 -11.67
C SER A 194 -42.99 -19.69 -11.32
N ALA A 195 -43.49 -19.52 -10.10
CA ALA A 195 -44.78 -20.05 -9.65
C ALA A 195 -45.95 -19.06 -9.80
N VAL A 196 -45.70 -17.81 -10.21
CA VAL A 196 -46.74 -16.79 -10.38
C VAL A 196 -47.35 -16.93 -11.79
N VAL A 197 -48.62 -17.34 -11.84
CA VAL A 197 -49.37 -17.48 -13.10
C VAL A 197 -50.38 -16.33 -13.21
N GLY A 198 -50.18 -15.43 -14.17
CA GLY A 198 -51.06 -14.27 -14.41
C GLY A 198 -50.32 -13.08 -15.04
N GLU A 199 -51.06 -12.06 -15.48
CA GLU A 199 -50.46 -10.78 -15.89
C GLU A 199 -49.92 -10.04 -14.66
N VAL A 200 -48.63 -9.71 -14.69
CA VAL A 200 -47.93 -9.00 -13.62
C VAL A 200 -47.98 -7.50 -13.93
N ALA A 201 -48.42 -6.68 -12.98
CA ALA A 201 -48.45 -5.23 -13.17
C ALA A 201 -47.03 -4.66 -13.27
N ARG A 202 -46.84 -3.54 -13.99
CA ARG A 202 -45.50 -2.95 -14.27
C ARG A 202 -44.61 -2.77 -13.02
N CYS A 203 -45.20 -2.53 -11.85
CA CYS A 203 -44.49 -2.29 -10.59
C CYS A 203 -44.33 -3.53 -9.70
N GLU A 204 -44.83 -4.69 -10.12
CA GLU A 204 -44.74 -5.94 -9.36
C GLU A 204 -43.42 -6.67 -9.62
N LEU A 205 -43.02 -7.50 -8.65
CA LEU A 205 -41.77 -8.27 -8.69
C LEU A 205 -41.82 -9.28 -9.84
N GLY A 206 -40.80 -9.26 -10.70
CA GLY A 206 -40.77 -10.10 -11.91
C GLY A 206 -41.40 -9.45 -13.16
N ALA A 207 -42.01 -8.26 -13.04
CA ALA A 207 -42.41 -7.49 -14.21
C ALA A 207 -41.17 -7.12 -15.03
N ARG A 208 -41.05 -7.66 -16.25
CA ARG A 208 -40.04 -7.19 -17.21
C ARG A 208 -40.34 -5.73 -17.50
N ALA A 209 -39.45 -4.84 -17.07
CA ALA A 209 -39.50 -3.44 -17.49
C ALA A 209 -39.48 -3.42 -19.02
N ALA A 210 -40.53 -2.89 -19.64
CA ALA A 210 -40.54 -2.65 -21.08
C ALA A 210 -39.28 -1.82 -21.42
N PRO A 211 -38.49 -2.22 -22.43
CA PRO A 211 -37.32 -1.46 -22.83
C PRO A 211 -37.76 -0.03 -23.16
N ILE A 212 -37.17 0.94 -22.48
CA ILE A 212 -37.42 2.35 -22.74
C ILE A 212 -36.72 2.65 -24.08
N GLY A 213 -37.45 2.54 -25.20
CA GLY A 213 -37.06 3.00 -26.53
C GLY A 213 -35.88 2.27 -27.20
N GLU A 214 -36.15 1.56 -28.28
CA GLU A 214 -35.18 0.79 -29.07
C GLU A 214 -34.21 1.63 -29.94
N ASP A 215 -34.26 2.97 -29.88
CA ASP A 215 -33.40 3.81 -30.74
C ASP A 215 -31.94 3.98 -30.24
N ASP A 216 -31.59 3.50 -29.05
CA ASP A 216 -30.21 3.59 -28.51
C ASP A 216 -29.41 2.26 -28.58
N ALA A 217 -29.99 1.20 -29.14
CA ALA A 217 -29.40 -0.16 -29.16
C ALA A 217 -28.24 -0.36 -30.16
N ALA A 218 -27.88 0.64 -30.97
CA ALA A 218 -26.83 0.51 -32.00
C ALA A 218 -25.39 0.78 -31.50
N ALA A 219 -25.19 1.16 -30.23
CA ALA A 219 -23.86 1.38 -29.67
C ALA A 219 -23.55 0.38 -28.55
N GLY A 220 -22.96 -0.76 -28.92
CA GLY A 220 -22.60 -1.84 -28.00
C GLY A 220 -21.79 -1.39 -26.78
N GLY A 221 -22.27 -1.73 -25.59
CA GLY A 221 -21.59 -1.53 -24.33
C GLY A 221 -22.51 -1.85 -23.16
N VAL A 222 -22.16 -2.88 -22.39
CA VAL A 222 -22.87 -3.33 -21.18
C VAL A 222 -23.05 -2.14 -20.21
N GLY A 223 -24.29 -1.83 -19.84
CA GLY A 223 -24.60 -1.05 -18.63
C GLY A 223 -24.97 0.43 -18.76
N ARG A 224 -25.24 0.99 -19.94
CA ARG A 224 -25.78 2.37 -20.03
C ARG A 224 -27.30 2.41 -19.83
N VAL A 225 -27.74 2.30 -18.57
CA VAL A 225 -29.05 2.88 -18.17
C VAL A 225 -28.91 4.40 -18.33
N GLY A 226 -29.91 5.05 -18.97
CA GLY A 226 -29.83 6.38 -19.58
C GLY A 226 -28.95 7.41 -18.86
N GLY A 227 -28.27 8.28 -19.64
CA GLY A 227 -27.11 9.11 -19.23
C GLY A 227 -27.23 10.04 -18.01
N TYR A 228 -28.34 10.01 -17.28
CA TYR A 228 -28.58 10.71 -16.02
C TYR A 228 -28.61 9.79 -14.77
N GLN A 229 -28.50 8.46 -14.88
CA GLN A 229 -28.50 7.56 -13.71
C GLN A 229 -27.27 6.63 -13.71
N PRO A 230 -26.07 7.14 -13.37
CA PRO A 230 -24.90 6.28 -13.23
C PRO A 230 -25.06 5.37 -12.01
N VAL A 231 -24.97 4.05 -12.21
CA VAL A 231 -25.03 3.06 -11.13
C VAL A 231 -23.63 2.58 -10.72
N GLY A 232 -22.65 2.72 -11.62
CA GLY A 232 -21.27 2.21 -11.45
C GLY A 232 -20.20 3.30 -11.38
N PHE A 233 -19.09 2.95 -10.72
CA PHE A 233 -17.83 3.67 -10.78
C PHE A 233 -16.98 3.05 -11.88
N ASP A 234 -16.90 3.71 -13.04
CA ASP A 234 -16.35 3.12 -14.28
C ASP A 234 -14.90 2.62 -14.10
N LEU A 235 -14.11 3.30 -13.26
CA LEU A 235 -12.73 2.89 -12.95
C LEU A 235 -12.66 1.44 -12.46
N VAL A 236 -13.67 0.96 -11.73
CA VAL A 236 -13.75 -0.41 -11.21
C VAL A 236 -14.70 -1.24 -12.06
N ASP A 237 -15.95 -0.80 -12.19
CA ASP A 237 -17.03 -1.62 -12.75
C ASP A 237 -16.90 -1.82 -14.27
N ALA A 238 -16.28 -0.89 -15.00
CA ALA A 238 -16.08 -1.02 -16.44
C ALA A 238 -14.73 -1.69 -16.79
N THR A 239 -13.75 -1.68 -15.89
CA THR A 239 -12.41 -2.22 -16.17
C THR A 239 -12.20 -3.63 -15.66
N LEU A 240 -12.83 -4.00 -14.53
CA LEU A 240 -12.72 -5.35 -13.96
C LEU A 240 -13.20 -6.45 -14.93
N PRO A 241 -14.36 -6.33 -15.60
CA PRO A 241 -14.82 -7.36 -16.54
C PRO A 241 -13.86 -7.58 -17.73
N LEU A 242 -13.07 -6.56 -18.08
CA LEU A 242 -12.09 -6.65 -19.18
C LEU A 242 -10.92 -7.58 -18.88
N LEU A 243 -10.75 -8.03 -17.62
CA LEU A 243 -9.70 -8.99 -17.27
C LEU A 243 -9.99 -10.42 -17.75
N ASP A 244 -11.23 -10.73 -18.13
CA ASP A 244 -11.66 -12.07 -18.54
C ASP A 244 -11.23 -13.17 -17.55
N LEU A 245 -11.61 -12.98 -16.27
CA LEU A 245 -11.25 -13.90 -15.19
C LEU A 245 -12.04 -15.20 -15.30
N THR A 246 -11.33 -16.33 -15.22
CA THR A 246 -11.90 -17.68 -15.26
C THR A 246 -11.67 -18.41 -13.93
N ILE A 247 -12.63 -19.24 -13.55
CA ILE A 247 -12.57 -20.16 -12.41
C ILE A 247 -12.02 -21.48 -12.96
N ALA A 248 -10.98 -22.03 -12.34
CA ALA A 248 -10.58 -23.40 -12.65
C ALA A 248 -11.58 -24.34 -11.97
N ASP A 249 -12.31 -25.15 -12.73
CA ASP A 249 -13.10 -26.21 -12.11
C ASP A 249 -12.18 -27.22 -11.43
N ALA A 250 -12.57 -27.67 -10.23
CA ALA A 250 -11.88 -28.72 -9.50
C ALA A 250 -11.81 -30.05 -10.29
N ALA A 251 -12.62 -30.21 -11.34
CA ALA A 251 -12.67 -31.37 -12.22
C ALA A 251 -11.81 -31.24 -13.51
N GLY A 252 -11.15 -30.09 -13.75
CA GLY A 252 -10.13 -29.96 -14.80
C GLY A 252 -10.62 -29.87 -16.25
N ASP A 253 -11.93 -29.95 -16.52
CA ASP A 253 -12.47 -30.06 -17.89
C ASP A 253 -13.25 -28.82 -18.39
N GLY A 254 -13.33 -27.75 -17.58
CA GLY A 254 -13.95 -26.49 -17.98
C GLY A 254 -13.41 -25.30 -17.17
N SER A 255 -13.14 -24.18 -17.83
CA SER A 255 -12.86 -22.91 -17.14
C SER A 255 -14.06 -21.99 -17.29
N ASP A 256 -14.99 -22.03 -16.33
CA ASP A 256 -16.14 -21.14 -16.34
C ASP A 256 -15.70 -19.70 -16.03
N ARG A 257 -16.19 -18.74 -16.82
CA ARG A 257 -15.95 -17.31 -16.56
C ARG A 257 -16.62 -16.91 -15.24
N PHE A 258 -16.01 -15.95 -14.54
CA PHE A 258 -16.65 -15.35 -13.36
C PHE A 258 -18.02 -14.78 -13.79
N SER A 259 -19.07 -15.14 -13.06
CA SER A 259 -20.41 -14.55 -13.27
C SER A 259 -20.39 -13.05 -12.96
N ASP A 260 -21.35 -12.30 -13.51
CA ASP A 260 -21.51 -10.87 -13.24
C ASP A 260 -21.67 -10.58 -11.74
N ASP A 261 -22.38 -11.45 -11.00
CA ASP A 261 -22.53 -11.35 -9.54
C ASP A 261 -21.18 -11.49 -8.83
N ARG A 262 -20.36 -12.47 -9.21
CA ARG A 262 -19.03 -12.68 -8.62
C ARG A 262 -18.09 -11.52 -8.95
N LEU A 263 -18.15 -10.97 -10.16
CA LEU A 263 -17.40 -9.75 -10.50
C LEU A 263 -17.90 -8.55 -9.68
N GLY A 264 -19.20 -8.46 -9.41
CA GLY A 264 -19.80 -7.51 -8.49
C GLY A 264 -19.23 -7.60 -7.08
N ASP A 265 -19.10 -8.80 -6.53
CA ASP A 265 -18.51 -9.05 -5.21
C ASP A 265 -17.03 -8.67 -5.14
N VAL A 266 -16.26 -9.00 -6.19
CA VAL A 266 -14.84 -8.62 -6.30
C VAL A 266 -14.69 -7.09 -6.35
N ALA A 267 -15.52 -6.41 -7.14
CA ALA A 267 -15.55 -4.95 -7.22
C ALA A 267 -15.91 -4.32 -5.87
N ASP A 268 -16.91 -4.86 -5.18
CA ASP A 268 -17.36 -4.37 -3.87
C ASP A 268 -16.30 -4.61 -2.78
N ALA A 269 -15.64 -5.77 -2.77
CA ALA A 269 -14.54 -6.08 -1.87
C ALA A 269 -13.37 -5.12 -2.07
N TRP A 270 -12.99 -4.85 -3.32
CA TRP A 270 -11.93 -3.89 -3.63
C TRP A 270 -12.30 -2.46 -3.21
N CYS A 271 -13.53 -2.01 -3.53
CA CYS A 271 -14.05 -0.71 -3.11
C CYS A 271 -14.05 -0.54 -1.59
N ARG A 272 -14.53 -1.54 -0.83
CA ARG A 272 -14.48 -1.54 0.64
C ARG A 272 -13.05 -1.44 1.16
N ARG A 273 -12.10 -2.09 0.48
CA ARG A 273 -10.69 -2.06 0.85
C ARG A 273 -10.05 -0.68 0.60
N LEU A 274 -10.41 0.00 -0.49
CA LEU A 274 -9.98 1.38 -0.74
C LEU A 274 -10.50 2.34 0.34
N LEU A 275 -11.71 2.15 0.86
CA LEU A 275 -12.25 2.95 1.98
C LEU A 275 -11.53 2.73 3.32
N ARG A 276 -10.76 1.64 3.46
CA ARG A 276 -9.94 1.40 4.66
C ARG A 276 -8.59 2.13 4.60
N LEU A 277 -8.22 2.71 3.46
CA LEU A 277 -6.96 3.42 3.31
C LEU A 277 -6.87 4.62 4.26
N GLY A 278 -5.74 4.76 4.92
CA GLY A 278 -5.53 5.73 6.01
C GLY A 278 -5.85 5.19 7.41
N ARG A 279 -6.37 3.96 7.53
CA ARG A 279 -6.35 3.21 8.79
C ARG A 279 -4.98 2.57 9.03
N PRO A 280 -4.57 2.31 10.28
CA PRO A 280 -3.33 1.62 10.58
C PRO A 280 -3.21 0.30 9.82
N GLY A 281 -2.05 0.09 9.19
CA GLY A 281 -1.79 -1.08 8.36
C GLY A 281 -2.32 -1.00 6.92
N HIS A 282 -3.12 0.01 6.57
CA HIS A 282 -3.71 0.19 5.24
C HIS A 282 -3.17 1.49 4.59
N GLY A 283 -1.88 1.76 4.74
CA GLY A 283 -1.24 2.97 4.23
C GLY A 283 -1.49 4.22 5.09
N LEU A 284 -0.98 5.35 4.61
CA LEU A 284 -1.08 6.65 5.29
C LEU A 284 -1.70 7.65 4.33
N VAL A 285 -2.65 8.44 4.83
CA VAL A 285 -3.29 9.53 4.08
C VAL A 285 -3.16 10.82 4.90
N TRP A 286 -2.81 11.92 4.25
CA TRP A 286 -2.68 13.23 4.90
C TRP A 286 -3.08 14.37 3.97
N LEU A 287 -3.33 15.53 4.57
CA LEU A 287 -3.78 16.73 3.90
C LEU A 287 -2.63 17.74 3.82
N THR A 288 -2.47 18.40 2.67
CA THR A 288 -1.68 19.63 2.56
C THR A 288 -2.57 20.77 2.09
N ASP A 289 -2.16 22.00 2.40
CA ASP A 289 -2.80 23.24 1.97
C ASP A 289 -1.72 24.15 1.38
N ASP A 290 -1.76 24.39 0.07
CA ASP A 290 -0.86 25.31 -0.61
C ASP A 290 -1.67 26.50 -1.15
N ARG A 291 -1.53 27.67 -0.50
CA ARG A 291 -2.21 28.91 -0.87
C ARG A 291 -3.74 28.79 -1.02
N GLY A 292 -4.37 27.89 -0.26
CA GLY A 292 -5.81 27.65 -0.33
C GLY A 292 -6.20 26.47 -1.22
N HIS A 293 -5.25 25.83 -1.91
CA HIS A 293 -5.46 24.55 -2.58
C HIS A 293 -5.19 23.40 -1.61
N ARG A 294 -6.28 22.79 -1.14
CA ARG A 294 -6.20 21.56 -0.34
C ARG A 294 -6.09 20.34 -1.23
N ARG A 295 -5.20 19.43 -0.85
CA ARG A 295 -4.97 18.16 -1.54
C ARG A 295 -4.72 17.05 -0.53
N VAL A 296 -5.27 15.88 -0.85
CA VAL A 296 -4.99 14.66 -0.12
C VAL A 296 -3.84 13.92 -0.80
N HIS A 297 -2.87 13.49 -0.01
CA HIS A 297 -1.79 12.61 -0.44
C HIS A 297 -1.95 11.25 0.21
N ALA A 298 -1.47 10.21 -0.46
CA ALA A 298 -1.50 8.85 0.05
C ALA A 298 -0.16 8.15 -0.15
N TYR A 299 0.36 7.57 0.92
CA TYR A 299 1.47 6.64 0.92
C TYR A 299 0.91 5.23 1.01
N LEU A 300 1.26 4.40 0.04
CA LEU A 300 0.70 3.06 -0.14
C LEU A 300 1.83 2.07 -0.43
N ARG A 301 1.78 0.89 0.20
CA ARG A 301 2.62 -0.26 -0.19
C ARG A 301 1.76 -1.20 -1.04
N VAL A 302 1.98 -1.19 -2.36
CA VAL A 302 1.17 -1.93 -3.35
C VAL A 302 0.91 -3.36 -2.90
N GLY A 303 1.95 -4.18 -2.71
CA GLY A 303 1.74 -5.59 -2.36
C GLY A 303 1.11 -5.82 -0.98
N ALA A 304 1.24 -4.90 -0.02
CA ALA A 304 0.56 -5.02 1.28
C ALA A 304 -0.96 -4.79 1.18
N MET A 305 -1.41 -4.10 0.14
CA MET A 305 -2.83 -3.88 -0.15
C MET A 305 -3.39 -4.93 -1.12
N VAL A 306 -2.65 -5.24 -2.18
CA VAL A 306 -3.08 -6.10 -3.27
C VAL A 306 -3.02 -7.58 -2.91
N ALA A 307 -1.92 -8.05 -2.31
CA ALA A 307 -1.76 -9.50 -2.07
C ALA A 307 -2.84 -10.09 -1.15
N PRO A 308 -3.23 -9.43 -0.04
CA PRO A 308 -4.30 -9.97 0.80
C PRO A 308 -5.67 -9.90 0.12
N PHE A 309 -5.90 -8.95 -0.79
CA PHE A 309 -7.13 -8.88 -1.58
C PHE A 309 -7.21 -10.04 -2.58
N VAL A 310 -6.13 -10.32 -3.30
CA VAL A 310 -6.09 -11.45 -4.26
C VAL A 310 -6.26 -12.78 -3.53
N ALA A 311 -5.65 -12.94 -2.36
CA ALA A 311 -5.81 -14.14 -1.53
C ALA A 311 -7.26 -14.36 -1.06
N GLU A 312 -7.99 -13.27 -0.76
CA GLU A 312 -9.40 -13.32 -0.36
C GLU A 312 -10.32 -13.71 -1.54
N MET A 313 -10.01 -13.24 -2.75
CA MET A 313 -10.91 -13.38 -3.91
C MET A 313 -10.73 -14.67 -4.72
N VAL A 314 -9.54 -15.27 -4.68
CA VAL A 314 -9.17 -16.40 -5.55
C VAL A 314 -9.14 -17.75 -4.80
N ASP A 315 -9.86 -17.85 -3.68
CA ASP A 315 -10.11 -19.07 -2.87
C ASP A 315 -9.00 -20.12 -2.99
N THR A 316 -7.88 -19.81 -2.34
CA THR A 316 -6.62 -20.52 -2.55
C THR A 316 -6.66 -21.93 -1.95
N THR A 317 -7.11 -22.92 -2.72
CA THR A 317 -6.55 -24.27 -2.57
C THR A 317 -5.08 -24.16 -3.01
N PRO A 318 -4.10 -24.55 -2.18
CA PRO A 318 -2.69 -24.42 -2.52
C PRO A 318 -2.33 -25.46 -3.60
N GLY A 319 -2.63 -25.14 -4.85
CA GLY A 319 -2.09 -25.83 -6.02
C GLY A 319 -0.83 -25.09 -6.53
N PRO A 320 0.11 -25.80 -7.17
CA PRO A 320 1.17 -25.14 -7.94
C PRO A 320 0.50 -24.48 -9.16
N ALA A 321 0.80 -23.28 -9.63
CA ALA A 321 1.73 -22.24 -9.24
C ALA A 321 1.43 -21.03 -10.14
N LEU A 322 1.77 -19.81 -9.71
CA LEU A 322 1.83 -18.64 -10.60
C LEU A 322 2.94 -18.89 -11.64
N THR A 323 2.61 -19.51 -12.77
CA THR A 323 3.57 -20.00 -13.78
C THR A 323 3.84 -18.99 -14.88
N ARG A 324 2.94 -18.01 -15.11
CA ARG A 324 2.99 -17.18 -16.32
C ARG A 324 2.91 -15.69 -16.00
N LEU A 325 4.02 -15.01 -16.31
CA LEU A 325 4.05 -13.56 -16.43
C LEU A 325 3.27 -13.11 -17.68
N PRO A 326 2.71 -11.90 -17.69
CA PRO A 326 2.20 -11.29 -18.90
C PRO A 326 3.29 -11.19 -19.95
N VAL A 327 2.99 -11.58 -21.19
CA VAL A 327 3.84 -11.25 -22.33
C VAL A 327 3.83 -9.73 -22.55
N SER A 328 5.02 -9.13 -22.61
CA SER A 328 5.18 -7.69 -22.89
C SER A 328 4.47 -7.31 -24.20
N PRO A 329 3.76 -6.18 -24.26
CA PRO A 329 3.23 -5.68 -25.52
C PRO A 329 4.36 -5.37 -26.50
N SER A 330 4.11 -5.56 -27.78
CA SER A 330 5.04 -5.23 -28.85
C SER A 330 5.35 -3.72 -28.88
N PRO A 331 6.50 -3.30 -29.42
CA PRO A 331 6.81 -1.88 -29.59
C PRO A 331 5.75 -1.12 -30.41
N ALA A 332 5.09 -1.77 -31.37
CA ALA A 332 4.03 -1.18 -32.18
C ALA A 332 2.74 -0.95 -31.35
N GLU A 333 2.36 -1.92 -30.51
CA GLU A 333 1.22 -1.76 -29.59
C GLU A 333 1.49 -0.64 -28.58
N LEU A 334 2.68 -0.60 -28.00
CA LEU A 334 3.10 0.48 -27.10
C LEU A 334 3.12 1.83 -27.82
N ALA A 335 3.48 1.87 -29.10
CA ALA A 335 3.53 3.11 -29.86
C ALA A 335 2.15 3.72 -30.13
N GLY A 336 1.10 2.90 -30.18
CA GLY A 336 -0.29 3.33 -30.37
C GLY A 336 -0.99 3.82 -29.09
N LEU A 337 -0.36 3.70 -27.92
CA LEU A 337 -0.95 4.11 -26.65
C LEU A 337 -0.85 5.62 -26.42
N SER A 338 -1.88 6.19 -25.77
CA SER A 338 -1.81 7.54 -25.22
C SER A 338 -0.74 7.64 -24.12
N ARG A 339 -0.36 8.87 -23.72
CA ARG A 339 0.59 9.07 -22.62
C ARG A 339 0.11 8.40 -21.33
N ALA A 340 -1.18 8.54 -20.98
CA ALA A 340 -1.76 7.84 -19.84
C ALA A 340 -1.76 6.32 -20.01
N GLY A 341 -2.04 5.81 -21.21
CA GLY A 341 -1.95 4.38 -21.54
C GLY A 341 -0.55 3.80 -21.36
N LEU A 342 0.49 4.52 -21.80
CA LEU A 342 1.90 4.17 -21.57
C LEU A 342 2.25 4.17 -20.09
N ARG A 343 1.85 5.21 -19.35
CA ARG A 343 2.06 5.27 -17.89
C ARG A 343 1.37 4.11 -17.16
N ALA A 344 0.13 3.78 -17.53
CA ALA A 344 -0.60 2.65 -16.95
C ALA A 344 0.11 1.32 -17.20
N HIS A 345 0.68 1.10 -18.39
CA HIS A 345 1.50 -0.09 -18.67
C HIS A 345 2.76 -0.14 -17.80
N VAL A 346 3.48 0.98 -17.66
CA VAL A 346 4.66 1.03 -16.77
C VAL A 346 4.27 0.69 -15.32
N VAL A 347 3.15 1.22 -14.84
CA VAL A 347 2.61 0.90 -13.51
C VAL A 347 2.20 -0.57 -13.42
N ALA A 348 1.60 -1.14 -14.47
CA ALA A 348 1.20 -2.54 -14.52
C ALA A 348 2.41 -3.47 -14.31
N VAL A 349 3.54 -3.20 -14.98
CA VAL A 349 4.79 -3.95 -14.77
C VAL A 349 5.30 -3.78 -13.34
N HIS A 350 5.34 -2.54 -12.82
CA HIS A 350 5.74 -2.29 -11.43
C HIS A 350 4.90 -3.12 -10.45
N VAL A 351 3.57 -3.08 -10.59
CA VAL A 351 2.63 -3.77 -9.71
C VAL A 351 2.77 -5.27 -9.81
N ALA A 352 2.83 -5.84 -11.02
CA ALA A 352 2.95 -7.29 -11.23
C ALA A 352 4.23 -7.83 -10.58
N VAL A 353 5.37 -7.17 -10.80
CA VAL A 353 6.65 -7.55 -10.20
C VAL A 353 6.67 -7.30 -8.69
N ASN A 354 6.01 -6.25 -8.19
CA ASN A 354 5.87 -6.02 -6.76
C ASN A 354 5.02 -7.10 -6.09
N TYR A 355 3.90 -7.50 -6.69
CA TYR A 355 3.04 -8.57 -6.20
C TYR A 355 3.81 -9.89 -6.09
N LEU A 356 4.56 -10.27 -7.12
CA LEU A 356 5.40 -11.47 -7.10
C LEU A 356 6.52 -11.39 -6.06
N ARG A 357 7.08 -10.21 -5.79
CA ARG A 357 8.05 -10.01 -4.70
C ARG A 357 7.42 -10.22 -3.31
N TYR A 358 6.11 -10.01 -3.15
CA TYR A 358 5.40 -10.36 -1.91
C TYR A 358 5.12 -11.86 -1.79
N ARG A 359 5.33 -12.62 -2.87
CA ARG A 359 5.37 -14.08 -2.93
C ARG A 359 6.83 -14.54 -3.07
N ASP A 360 7.71 -14.02 -2.20
CA ASP A 360 9.16 -14.26 -2.26
C ASP A 360 9.50 -15.76 -2.26
N GLU A 361 8.66 -16.58 -1.61
CA GLU A 361 8.77 -18.03 -1.61
C GLU A 361 8.78 -18.62 -3.04
N LEU A 362 8.02 -18.04 -3.97
CA LEU A 362 8.00 -18.45 -5.38
C LEU A 362 9.26 -18.02 -6.11
N LEU A 363 9.77 -16.81 -5.84
CA LEU A 363 10.97 -16.28 -6.49
C LEU A 363 12.25 -17.00 -6.06
N GLN A 364 12.29 -17.48 -4.81
CA GLN A 364 13.38 -18.32 -4.32
C GLN A 364 13.32 -19.72 -4.93
N GLY A 365 12.12 -20.30 -5.05
CA GLY A 365 11.92 -21.61 -5.68
C GLY A 365 12.13 -21.62 -7.19
N TRP A 366 11.96 -20.48 -7.88
CA TRP A 366 12.07 -20.37 -9.35
C TRP A 366 12.99 -19.22 -9.82
N PRO A 367 14.31 -19.49 -9.93
CA PRO A 367 15.29 -18.53 -10.43
C PRO A 367 14.97 -17.96 -11.83
N ALA A 368 14.39 -18.78 -12.72
CA ALA A 368 13.99 -18.34 -14.05
C ALA A 368 12.88 -17.27 -14.02
N LEU A 369 11.87 -17.44 -13.16
CA LEU A 369 10.82 -16.44 -12.96
C LEU A 369 11.41 -15.15 -12.40
N ARG A 370 12.32 -15.25 -11.42
CA ARG A 370 13.05 -14.09 -10.88
C ARG A 370 13.79 -13.35 -11.99
N ALA A 371 14.60 -14.04 -12.81
CA ALA A 371 15.31 -13.44 -13.94
C ALA A 371 14.36 -12.77 -14.94
N ALA A 372 13.24 -13.41 -15.28
CA ALA A 372 12.23 -12.86 -16.18
C ALA A 372 11.62 -11.56 -15.63
N THR A 373 11.30 -11.48 -14.33
CA THR A 373 10.81 -10.22 -13.73
C THR A 373 11.84 -9.08 -13.79
N ARG A 374 13.14 -9.38 -13.72
CA ARG A 374 14.21 -8.37 -13.82
C ARG A 374 14.38 -7.86 -15.23
N ALA A 375 14.41 -8.77 -16.21
CA ALA A 375 14.44 -8.41 -17.62
C ALA A 375 13.24 -7.52 -17.96
N TRP A 376 12.04 -7.91 -17.50
CA TRP A 376 10.82 -7.16 -17.77
C TRP A 376 10.85 -5.73 -17.21
N VAL A 377 11.37 -5.54 -15.98
CA VAL A 377 11.56 -4.20 -15.41
C VAL A 377 12.61 -3.41 -16.21
N ALA A 378 13.73 -4.03 -16.58
CA ALA A 378 14.80 -3.36 -17.34
C ALA A 378 14.31 -2.90 -18.72
N ASP A 379 13.57 -3.74 -19.44
CA ASP A 379 12.97 -3.40 -20.73
C ASP A 379 11.97 -2.26 -20.58
N THR A 380 11.14 -2.31 -19.54
CA THR A 380 10.15 -1.26 -19.25
C THR A 380 10.81 0.08 -18.89
N VAL A 381 11.94 0.05 -18.16
CA VAL A 381 12.76 1.25 -17.89
C VAL A 381 13.27 1.85 -19.20
N SER A 382 13.78 1.03 -20.12
CA SER A 382 14.26 1.48 -21.42
C SER A 382 13.15 2.15 -22.24
N VAL A 383 12.00 1.49 -22.36
CA VAL A 383 10.81 2.02 -23.05
C VAL A 383 10.32 3.32 -22.42
N ALA A 384 10.20 3.37 -21.08
CA ALA A 384 9.73 4.56 -20.38
C ALA A 384 10.64 5.76 -20.61
N ASN A 385 11.97 5.58 -20.52
CA ASN A 385 12.94 6.64 -20.80
C ASN A 385 12.83 7.16 -22.24
N GLN A 386 12.68 6.26 -23.22
CA GLN A 386 12.59 6.65 -24.63
C GLN A 386 11.27 7.34 -25.00
N ARG A 387 10.15 6.93 -24.40
CA ARG A 387 8.79 7.33 -24.83
C ARG A 387 8.13 8.38 -23.93
N LEU A 388 8.40 8.34 -22.63
CA LEU A 388 7.83 9.29 -21.65
C LEU A 388 8.82 10.38 -21.24
N GLY A 389 10.11 10.08 -21.33
CA GLY A 389 11.21 10.92 -20.87
C GLY A 389 11.65 10.56 -19.43
N PRO A 390 12.87 10.95 -19.03
CA PRO A 390 13.44 10.63 -17.72
C PRO A 390 12.71 11.30 -16.55
N ASP A 391 12.11 12.48 -16.79
CA ASP A 391 11.40 13.27 -15.78
C ASP A 391 9.93 12.86 -15.58
N ASP A 392 9.43 11.89 -16.35
CA ASP A 392 8.05 11.41 -16.18
C ASP A 392 7.91 10.63 -14.87
N PRO A 393 6.84 10.86 -14.08
CA PRO A 393 6.66 10.16 -12.81
C PRO A 393 6.61 8.63 -12.95
N ALA A 394 6.12 8.09 -14.07
CA ALA A 394 6.15 6.65 -14.31
C ALA A 394 7.58 6.13 -14.58
N THR A 395 8.38 6.89 -15.34
CA THR A 395 9.79 6.57 -15.61
C THR A 395 10.61 6.59 -14.31
N ILE A 396 10.43 7.61 -13.47
CA ILE A 396 11.12 7.71 -12.17
C ILE A 396 10.71 6.55 -11.26
N LEU A 397 9.42 6.19 -11.21
CA LEU A 397 8.90 5.06 -10.45
C LEU A 397 9.58 3.75 -10.84
N ILE A 398 9.54 3.39 -12.12
CA ILE A 398 10.06 2.08 -12.58
C ILE A 398 11.59 2.03 -12.55
N THR A 399 12.27 3.15 -12.83
CA THR A 399 13.74 3.24 -12.75
C THR A 399 14.22 3.05 -11.32
N SER A 400 13.63 3.78 -10.37
CA SER A 400 13.96 3.68 -8.94
C SER A 400 13.67 2.28 -8.41
N TYR A 401 12.54 1.69 -8.80
CA TYR A 401 12.21 0.32 -8.43
C TYR A 401 13.19 -0.70 -9.02
N GLY A 402 13.66 -0.49 -10.26
CA GLY A 402 14.72 -1.30 -10.87
C GLY A 402 16.05 -1.21 -10.11
N CYS A 403 16.47 -0.01 -9.69
CA CYS A 403 17.67 0.17 -8.86
C CYS A 403 17.53 -0.59 -7.53
N TYR A 404 16.35 -0.52 -6.90
CA TYR A 404 16.03 -1.27 -5.68
C TYR A 404 16.11 -2.78 -5.89
N LEU A 405 15.49 -3.31 -6.96
CA LEU A 405 15.51 -4.74 -7.27
C LEU A 405 16.93 -5.27 -7.51
N ALA A 406 17.78 -4.49 -8.17
CA ALA A 406 19.17 -4.85 -8.39
C ALA A 406 19.93 -5.03 -7.07
N LEU A 407 19.82 -4.08 -6.13
CA LEU A 407 20.44 -4.22 -4.81
C LEU A 407 19.81 -5.36 -4.00
N TRP A 408 18.48 -5.46 -4.01
CA TRP A 408 17.74 -6.53 -3.34
C TRP A 408 18.20 -7.91 -3.78
N ASP A 409 18.56 -8.07 -5.06
CA ASP A 409 19.08 -9.32 -5.58
C ASP A 409 20.47 -9.65 -5.04
N GLN A 410 21.38 -8.68 -5.06
CA GLN A 410 22.76 -8.84 -4.58
C GLN A 410 22.80 -9.22 -3.10
N LEU A 411 21.93 -8.62 -2.27
CA LEU A 411 21.86 -8.91 -0.83
C LEU A 411 21.44 -10.35 -0.50
N ARG A 412 20.83 -11.06 -1.46
CA ARG A 412 20.31 -12.44 -1.31
C ARG A 412 21.20 -13.50 -1.96
N GLN A 413 22.23 -13.12 -2.70
CA GLN A 413 23.16 -14.08 -3.27
C GLN A 413 24.09 -14.61 -2.18
N ALA A 414 24.34 -15.93 -2.21
CA ALA A 414 25.29 -16.61 -1.34
C ALA A 414 26.33 -17.33 -2.22
N PRO A 415 27.64 -17.07 -2.06
CA PRO A 415 28.24 -16.03 -1.21
C PRO A 415 27.91 -14.61 -1.71
N ARG A 416 27.93 -13.63 -0.80
CA ARG A 416 27.67 -12.22 -1.15
C ARG A 416 28.90 -11.61 -1.80
N ASP A 417 28.77 -11.11 -3.03
CA ASP A 417 29.79 -10.28 -3.67
C ASP A 417 29.70 -8.84 -3.15
N THR A 418 30.62 -8.47 -2.26
CA THR A 418 30.65 -7.14 -1.65
C THR A 418 30.95 -6.02 -2.66
N ALA A 419 31.65 -6.30 -3.76
CA ALA A 419 31.88 -5.32 -4.82
C ALA A 419 30.58 -5.07 -5.60
N ALA A 420 29.85 -6.12 -5.97
CA ALA A 420 28.55 -6.00 -6.62
C ALA A 420 27.49 -5.32 -5.73
N VAL A 421 27.47 -5.64 -4.43
CA VAL A 421 26.60 -4.96 -3.44
C VAL A 421 26.93 -3.46 -3.38
N ARG A 422 28.21 -3.09 -3.36
CA ARG A 422 28.65 -1.69 -3.33
C ARG A 422 28.18 -0.92 -4.58
N VAL A 423 28.41 -1.46 -5.78
CA VAL A 423 27.98 -0.84 -7.03
C VAL A 423 26.47 -0.66 -7.09
N ALA A 424 25.71 -1.68 -6.69
CA ALA A 424 24.25 -1.60 -6.66
C ALA A 424 23.74 -0.59 -5.62
N ALA A 425 24.40 -0.48 -4.46
CA ALA A 425 24.06 0.48 -3.42
C ALA A 425 24.35 1.93 -3.86
N GLU A 426 25.50 2.19 -4.47
CA GLU A 426 25.85 3.51 -5.02
C GLU A 426 24.86 3.95 -6.10
N ARG A 427 24.47 3.03 -7.00
CA ARG A 427 23.42 3.29 -7.99
C ARG A 427 22.09 3.63 -7.33
N LEU A 428 21.69 2.89 -6.28
CA LEU A 428 20.45 3.16 -5.56
C LEU A 428 20.48 4.51 -4.83
N VAL A 429 21.62 4.93 -4.30
CA VAL A 429 21.80 6.29 -3.73
C VAL A 429 21.51 7.35 -4.78
N VAL A 430 22.06 7.21 -5.99
CA VAL A 430 21.80 8.14 -7.10
C VAL A 430 20.32 8.16 -7.48
N CYS A 431 19.68 6.99 -7.63
CA CYS A 431 18.25 6.91 -7.96
C CYS A 431 17.39 7.55 -6.85
N ALA A 432 17.74 7.37 -5.57
CA ALA A 432 17.04 7.99 -4.45
C ALA A 432 17.22 9.52 -4.41
N ASP A 433 18.41 10.04 -4.73
CA ASP A 433 18.63 11.49 -4.86
C ASP A 433 17.82 12.09 -6.02
N GLN A 434 17.66 11.37 -7.14
CA GLN A 434 16.76 11.77 -8.23
C GLN A 434 15.29 11.82 -7.78
N VAL A 435 14.84 10.84 -6.99
CA VAL A 435 13.49 10.85 -6.41
C VAL A 435 13.29 12.06 -5.50
N MET A 436 14.27 12.39 -4.66
CA MET A 436 14.20 13.59 -3.81
C MET A 436 14.03 14.85 -4.66
N ALA A 437 14.91 15.06 -5.65
CA ALA A 437 14.84 16.20 -6.54
C ALA A 437 13.50 16.28 -7.30
N ALA A 438 12.96 15.14 -7.74
CA ALA A 438 11.68 15.06 -8.43
C ALA A 438 10.48 15.37 -7.52
N VAL A 439 10.56 15.03 -6.22
CA VAL A 439 9.53 15.44 -5.24
C VAL A 439 9.59 16.95 -5.02
N ASP A 440 10.79 17.50 -4.83
CA ASP A 440 11.00 18.93 -4.60
C ASP A 440 10.56 19.77 -5.81
N ALA A 441 10.82 19.29 -7.03
CA ALA A 441 10.38 19.90 -8.28
C ALA A 441 8.87 19.68 -8.56
N GLY A 442 8.16 18.94 -7.71
CA GLY A 442 6.76 18.61 -7.91
C GLY A 442 6.50 17.73 -9.14
N GLN A 443 7.50 16.99 -9.63
CA GLN A 443 7.41 16.01 -10.71
C GLN A 443 6.87 14.67 -10.21
N VAL A 444 7.23 14.25 -9.01
CA VAL A 444 6.68 13.08 -8.31
C VAL A 444 5.84 13.55 -7.13
N ASP A 445 4.70 12.92 -6.87
CA ASP A 445 3.91 13.26 -5.70
C ASP A 445 4.55 12.72 -4.41
N PRO A 446 4.32 13.40 -3.27
CA PRO A 446 4.92 13.02 -2.00
C PRO A 446 4.65 11.58 -1.56
N GLY A 447 3.51 10.99 -1.95
CA GLY A 447 3.17 9.60 -1.68
C GLY A 447 4.11 8.59 -2.35
N ALA A 448 4.36 8.76 -3.65
CA ALA A 448 5.29 7.93 -4.41
C ALA A 448 6.71 8.13 -3.92
N GLY A 449 7.12 9.39 -3.75
CA GLY A 449 8.45 9.73 -3.27
C GLY A 449 8.74 9.05 -1.94
N THR A 450 7.80 9.12 -1.00
CA THR A 450 7.90 8.43 0.29
C THR A 450 8.06 6.92 0.13
N TYR A 451 7.28 6.28 -0.74
CA TYR A 451 7.36 4.84 -0.99
C TYR A 451 8.73 4.43 -1.54
N LEU A 452 9.21 5.12 -2.58
CA LEU A 452 10.49 4.86 -3.22
C LEU A 452 11.67 5.09 -2.27
N LEU A 453 11.65 6.20 -1.53
CA LEU A 453 12.70 6.52 -0.55
C LEU A 453 12.71 5.50 0.59
N GLU A 454 11.56 5.05 1.08
CA GLU A 454 11.55 4.08 2.16
C GLU A 454 12.10 2.71 1.72
N ILE A 455 11.69 2.18 0.57
CA ILE A 455 12.23 0.89 0.10
C ILE A 455 13.74 1.00 -0.20
N ALA A 456 14.19 2.16 -0.69
CA ALA A 456 15.61 2.43 -0.91
C ALA A 456 16.37 2.46 0.42
N ASN A 457 15.88 3.20 1.42
CA ASN A 457 16.52 3.30 2.74
C ASN A 457 16.63 1.95 3.44
N VAL A 458 15.60 1.10 3.35
CA VAL A 458 15.64 -0.25 3.94
C VAL A 458 16.71 -1.11 3.26
N ALA A 459 16.79 -1.10 1.92
CA ALA A 459 17.79 -1.88 1.20
C ALA A 459 19.22 -1.33 1.42
N LEU A 460 19.38 -0.01 1.49
CA LEU A 460 20.66 0.65 1.77
C LEU A 460 21.14 0.39 3.21
N ALA A 461 20.25 0.31 4.19
CA ALA A 461 20.61 -0.06 5.56
C ALA A 461 21.16 -1.50 5.62
N GLN A 462 20.51 -2.44 4.92
CA GLN A 462 21.00 -3.82 4.78
C GLN A 462 22.36 -3.88 4.07
N ALA A 463 22.54 -3.12 2.99
CA ALA A 463 23.82 -3.03 2.30
C ALA A 463 24.91 -2.40 3.17
N SER A 464 24.58 -1.39 3.97
CA SER A 464 25.51 -0.75 4.91
C SER A 464 26.07 -1.77 5.91
N ALA A 465 25.21 -2.65 6.45
CA ALA A 465 25.65 -3.72 7.35
C ALA A 465 26.60 -4.72 6.67
N VAL A 466 26.33 -5.11 5.42
CA VAL A 466 27.19 -6.03 4.64
C VAL A 466 28.54 -5.40 4.27
N LEU A 467 28.57 -4.08 4.04
CA LEU A 467 29.76 -3.35 3.57
C LEU A 467 30.60 -2.73 4.70
N ASP A 468 30.34 -3.11 5.95
CA ASP A 468 30.97 -2.53 7.14
C ASP A 468 30.82 -0.99 7.23
N ARG A 469 29.59 -0.54 7.05
CA ARG A 469 29.11 0.84 7.29
C ARG A 469 29.90 1.94 6.58
N PRO A 470 29.97 1.91 5.24
CA PRO A 470 30.69 2.92 4.49
C PRO A 470 30.09 4.31 4.69
N VAL A 471 30.94 5.28 5.09
CA VAL A 471 30.56 6.65 5.46
C VAL A 471 29.68 7.35 4.41
N GLY A 472 29.92 7.08 3.13
CA GLY A 472 29.11 7.63 2.03
C GLY A 472 27.65 7.20 2.07
N ILE A 473 27.38 5.92 2.31
CA ILE A 473 26.03 5.35 2.38
C ILE A 473 25.31 5.84 3.65
N GLU A 474 25.99 5.87 4.80
CA GLU A 474 25.42 6.36 6.06
C GLU A 474 24.99 7.83 5.99
N ARG A 475 25.78 8.68 5.31
CA ARG A 475 25.42 10.08 5.05
C ARG A 475 24.21 10.19 4.12
N ALA A 476 24.16 9.35 3.08
CA ALA A 476 23.02 9.31 2.15
C ALA A 476 21.73 8.88 2.86
N LEU A 477 21.77 7.79 3.65
CA LEU A 477 20.64 7.32 4.46
C LEU A 477 20.07 8.41 5.37
N ALA A 478 20.94 9.15 6.07
CA ALA A 478 20.50 10.22 6.96
C ALA A 478 19.81 11.38 6.24
N ARG A 479 20.24 11.69 5.01
CA ARG A 479 19.59 12.69 4.14
C ARG A 479 18.27 12.17 3.60
N GLN A 480 18.25 10.95 3.09
CA GLN A 480 17.07 10.33 2.46
C GLN A 480 15.96 10.05 3.47
N TRP A 481 16.27 9.65 4.71
CA TRP A 481 15.26 9.54 5.77
C TRP A 481 14.60 10.87 6.11
N ARG A 482 15.36 11.97 6.14
CA ARG A 482 14.79 13.32 6.34
C ARG A 482 13.83 13.68 5.21
N ALA A 483 14.25 13.47 3.95
CA ALA A 483 13.38 13.69 2.79
C ALA A 483 12.13 12.80 2.80
N CYS A 484 12.27 11.52 3.19
CA CYS A 484 11.16 10.58 3.31
C CYS A 484 10.13 11.04 4.35
N LEU A 485 10.57 11.51 5.52
CA LEU A 485 9.69 12.04 6.57
C LEU A 485 9.06 13.37 6.19
N ALA A 486 9.82 14.26 5.53
CA ALA A 486 9.31 15.52 5.00
C ALA A 486 8.20 15.29 3.97
N ALA A 487 8.41 14.36 3.03
CA ALA A 487 7.41 13.96 2.04
C ALA A 487 6.12 13.39 2.69
N ARG A 488 6.19 12.80 3.90
CA ARG A 488 5.00 12.37 4.68
C ARG A 488 4.27 13.49 5.43
N GLY A 489 4.74 14.74 5.31
CA GLY A 489 4.22 15.85 6.11
C GLY A 489 4.62 15.79 7.59
N LEU A 490 5.65 15.02 7.96
CA LEU A 490 6.15 14.96 9.35
C LEU A 490 7.17 16.08 9.66
N GLY A 491 7.58 16.85 8.65
CA GLY A 491 8.48 18.01 8.77
C GLY A 491 9.97 17.63 8.78
N GLU A 492 10.83 18.54 8.31
CA GLU A 492 12.27 18.29 8.13
C GLU A 492 13.10 18.34 9.42
N ALA A 493 12.60 19.02 10.46
CA ALA A 493 13.36 19.35 11.68
C ALA A 493 12.71 18.89 12.99
N ALA A 494 11.60 18.15 12.93
CA ALA A 494 10.89 17.73 14.13
C ALA A 494 11.57 16.54 14.81
N ASP A 495 11.78 16.62 16.13
CA ASP A 495 12.09 15.43 16.93
C ASP A 495 10.86 14.52 16.92
N ILE A 496 10.82 13.58 15.97
CA ILE A 496 9.67 12.69 15.77
C ILE A 496 9.33 11.92 17.05
N ALA A 497 10.34 11.55 17.86
CA ALA A 497 10.10 10.86 19.12
C ALA A 497 9.32 11.72 20.12
N ALA A 498 9.56 13.04 20.15
CA ALA A 498 8.81 13.96 21.00
C ALA A 498 7.36 14.14 20.54
N ARG A 499 7.10 13.95 19.23
CA ARG A 499 5.76 14.08 18.63
C ARG A 499 4.94 12.80 18.64
N VAL A 500 5.51 11.66 19.04
CA VAL A 500 4.79 10.35 19.07
C VAL A 500 3.38 10.45 19.68
N PRO A 501 3.14 11.17 20.79
CA PRO A 501 1.78 11.31 21.36
C PRO A 501 0.77 12.05 20.47
N GLU A 502 1.25 12.89 19.54
CA GLU A 502 0.43 13.69 18.62
C GLU A 502 0.16 12.95 17.29
N LEU A 503 0.94 11.91 16.99
CA LEU A 503 0.85 11.20 15.72
C LEU A 503 -0.35 10.26 15.70
N SER A 504 -1.02 10.19 14.55
CA SER A 504 -2.10 9.22 14.37
C SER A 504 -1.56 7.79 14.36
N PRO A 505 -2.37 6.79 14.74
CA PRO A 505 -1.98 5.39 14.65
C PRO A 505 -1.48 4.99 13.24
N ALA A 506 -2.06 5.56 12.18
CA ALA A 506 -1.63 5.30 10.81
C ALA A 506 -0.22 5.85 10.52
N GLN A 507 0.13 7.01 11.06
CA GLN A 507 1.49 7.56 10.97
C GLN A 507 2.48 6.68 11.73
N LEU A 508 2.15 6.31 12.97
CA LEU A 508 2.99 5.47 13.82
C LEU A 508 3.31 4.12 13.17
N PHE A 509 2.33 3.46 12.54
CA PHE A 509 2.50 2.14 11.91
C PHE A 509 3.71 2.05 10.96
N HIS A 510 4.08 3.17 10.32
CA HIS A 510 5.12 3.27 9.30
C HIS A 510 6.47 3.83 9.79
N LEU A 511 6.67 3.99 11.11
CA LEU A 511 7.93 4.52 11.67
C LEU A 511 8.95 3.46 12.12
N LEU A 512 8.61 2.16 12.09
CA LEU A 512 9.51 1.10 12.60
C LEU A 512 10.90 1.11 11.93
N HIS A 513 10.94 1.25 10.61
CA HIS A 513 12.21 1.24 9.88
C HIS A 513 13.08 2.46 10.21
N TYR A 514 12.46 3.62 10.42
CA TYR A 514 13.17 4.82 10.87
C TYR A 514 13.69 4.65 12.31
N ALA A 515 12.92 4.04 13.20
CA ALA A 515 13.38 3.70 14.54
C ALA A 515 14.59 2.75 14.52
N SER A 516 14.58 1.71 13.67
CA SER A 516 15.74 0.82 13.47
C SER A 516 16.97 1.59 12.99
N PHE A 517 16.81 2.46 11.99
CA PHE A 517 17.89 3.31 11.49
C PHE A 517 18.50 4.19 12.59
N LEU A 518 17.68 4.81 13.46
CA LEU A 518 18.21 5.59 14.58
C LEU A 518 18.98 4.72 15.58
N ALA A 519 18.48 3.51 15.87
CA ALA A 519 19.11 2.60 16.81
C ALA A 519 20.45 2.07 16.32
N GLU A 520 20.60 1.83 15.01
CA GLU A 520 21.85 1.36 14.38
C GLU A 520 23.01 2.34 14.59
N ARG A 521 22.76 3.62 14.88
CA ARG A 521 23.83 4.58 15.24
C ARG A 521 24.45 4.33 16.61
N GLY A 522 23.78 3.59 17.49
CA GLY A 522 24.29 3.21 18.81
C GLY A 522 24.44 4.35 19.83
N GLU A 523 24.16 5.59 19.44
CA GLU A 523 24.16 6.74 20.34
C GLU A 523 23.01 6.64 21.35
N ARG A 524 23.30 6.86 22.65
CA ARG A 524 22.31 6.75 23.73
C ARG A 524 21.05 7.59 23.49
N THR A 525 21.20 8.80 22.97
CA THR A 525 20.09 9.71 22.65
C THR A 525 19.22 9.16 21.52
N GLN A 526 19.85 8.62 20.47
CA GLN A 526 19.14 8.01 19.33
C GLN A 526 18.45 6.72 19.73
N LEU A 527 19.09 5.88 20.56
CA LEU A 527 18.49 4.66 21.10
C LEU A 527 17.24 4.95 21.95
N ARG A 528 17.27 6.01 22.78
CA ARG A 528 16.07 6.44 23.54
C ARG A 528 14.94 6.89 22.61
N ARG A 529 15.25 7.71 21.60
CA ARG A 529 14.27 8.15 20.58
C ARG A 529 13.71 6.98 19.78
N ALA A 530 14.58 6.06 19.37
CA ALA A 530 14.22 4.85 18.64
C ALA A 530 13.28 3.97 19.47
N LEU A 531 13.57 3.78 20.76
CA LEU A 531 12.75 2.95 21.64
C LEU A 531 11.34 3.53 21.81
N VAL A 532 11.22 4.84 22.08
CA VAL A 532 9.92 5.52 22.20
C VAL A 532 9.06 5.32 20.95
N MET A 533 9.66 5.50 19.76
CA MET A 533 8.95 5.27 18.51
C MET A 533 8.59 3.80 18.32
N ALA A 534 9.53 2.87 18.54
CA ALA A 534 9.35 1.45 18.32
C ALA A 534 8.27 0.84 19.24
N GLU A 535 8.21 1.25 20.51
CA GLU A 535 7.13 0.83 21.42
C GLU A 535 5.77 1.32 20.94
N ALA A 536 5.66 2.58 20.52
CA ALA A 536 4.41 3.12 19.97
C ALA A 536 3.99 2.42 18.66
N VAL A 537 4.94 2.14 17.76
CA VAL A 537 4.66 1.39 16.52
C VAL A 537 4.19 -0.03 16.84
N THR A 538 4.83 -0.69 17.80
CA THR A 538 4.51 -2.07 18.20
C THR A 538 3.08 -2.15 18.74
N ALA A 539 2.69 -1.25 19.65
CA ALA A 539 1.33 -1.21 20.19
C ALA A 539 0.26 -1.09 19.08
N VAL A 540 0.49 -0.23 18.09
CA VAL A 540 -0.42 -0.08 16.95
C VAL A 540 -0.45 -1.34 16.08
N ARG A 541 0.70 -1.99 15.84
CA ARG A 541 0.76 -3.21 15.03
C ARG A 541 0.09 -4.41 15.70
N ASP A 542 0.14 -4.48 17.03
CA ASP A 542 -0.58 -5.50 17.80
C ASP A 542 -2.10 -5.31 17.72
N GLU A 543 -2.58 -4.07 17.79
CA GLU A 543 -3.99 -3.78 17.57
C GLU A 543 -4.43 -4.19 16.15
N VAL A 544 -3.65 -3.82 15.13
CA VAL A 544 -3.93 -4.23 13.74
C VAL A 544 -3.96 -5.76 13.62
N ALA A 545 -2.97 -6.46 14.18
CA ALA A 545 -2.91 -7.91 14.10
C ALA A 545 -4.06 -8.61 14.85
N ARG A 546 -4.61 -8.01 15.92
CA ARG A 546 -5.79 -8.53 16.63
C ARG A 546 -7.10 -8.36 15.88
N THR A 547 -7.23 -7.25 15.13
CA THR A 547 -8.46 -6.93 14.38
C THR A 547 -8.55 -7.57 13.00
N GLU A 548 -7.44 -8.11 12.50
CA GLU A 548 -7.38 -8.75 11.18
C GLU A 548 -7.47 -10.29 11.32
N PRO A 549 -8.13 -11.00 10.37
CA PRO A 549 -8.21 -12.46 10.42
C PRO A 549 -6.85 -13.15 10.49
N ALA A 550 -6.73 -14.20 11.32
CA ALA A 550 -5.48 -14.93 11.56
C ALA A 550 -4.85 -15.60 10.31
N ALA A 551 -5.64 -15.75 9.25
CA ALA A 551 -5.19 -16.18 7.92
C ALA A 551 -4.28 -15.13 7.25
N TYR A 552 -4.37 -13.85 7.63
CA TYR A 552 -3.51 -12.79 7.12
C TYR A 552 -2.16 -12.75 7.85
N THR A 553 -1.30 -13.71 7.52
CA THR A 553 0.04 -13.87 8.10
C THR A 553 0.87 -12.59 8.08
N ALA A 554 0.77 -11.77 7.02
CA ALA A 554 1.54 -10.54 6.86
C ALA A 554 1.38 -9.53 8.01
N LYS A 555 0.18 -9.41 8.61
CA LYS A 555 -0.05 -8.47 9.72
C LYS A 555 0.56 -9.00 11.02
N HIS A 556 0.41 -10.29 11.29
CA HIS A 556 1.06 -10.94 12.43
C HIS A 556 2.59 -10.93 12.30
N THR A 557 3.13 -11.13 11.09
CA THR A 557 4.57 -11.00 10.81
C THR A 557 5.04 -9.56 11.06
N ALA A 558 4.27 -8.56 10.62
CA ALA A 558 4.61 -7.16 10.85
C ALA A 558 4.63 -6.79 12.35
N ALA A 559 3.71 -7.35 13.15
CA ALA A 559 3.70 -7.23 14.60
C ALA A 559 4.93 -7.93 15.24
N ARG A 560 5.20 -9.18 14.85
CA ARG A 560 6.38 -9.93 15.28
C ARG A 560 7.68 -9.16 15.03
N THR A 561 7.89 -8.68 13.80
CA THR A 561 9.07 -7.88 13.43
C THR A 561 9.16 -6.59 14.25
N ALA A 562 8.04 -5.99 14.65
CA ALA A 562 8.06 -4.81 15.52
C ALA A 562 8.55 -5.15 16.93
N HIS A 563 8.12 -6.28 17.49
CA HIS A 563 8.66 -6.79 18.75
C HIS A 563 10.14 -7.17 18.64
N GLU A 564 10.58 -7.85 17.58
CA GLU A 564 11.99 -8.20 17.34
C GLU A 564 12.87 -6.93 17.34
N VAL A 565 12.48 -5.91 16.57
CA VAL A 565 13.20 -4.63 16.49
C VAL A 565 13.20 -3.94 17.86
N THR A 566 12.05 -3.86 18.54
CA THR A 566 11.93 -3.18 19.83
C THR A 566 12.77 -3.88 20.91
N ALA A 567 12.78 -5.21 20.94
CA ALA A 567 13.60 -6.00 21.85
C ALA A 567 15.10 -5.70 21.66
N ARG A 568 15.56 -5.69 20.41
CA ARG A 568 16.94 -5.36 20.06
C ARG A 568 17.33 -3.94 20.47
N ILE A 569 16.47 -2.95 20.20
CA ILE A 569 16.71 -1.55 20.57
C ILE A 569 16.82 -1.41 22.09
N ALA A 570 15.87 -1.99 22.82
CA ALA A 570 15.81 -1.92 24.28
C ALA A 570 17.02 -2.60 24.93
N HIS A 571 17.42 -3.78 24.45
CA HIS A 571 18.60 -4.50 24.92
C HIS A 571 19.89 -3.68 24.67
N THR A 572 20.03 -3.15 23.45
CA THR A 572 21.18 -2.29 23.09
C THR A 572 21.23 -1.04 23.98
N LEU A 573 20.10 -0.39 24.24
CA LEU A 573 20.03 0.75 25.15
C LEU A 573 20.46 0.38 26.56
N ALA A 574 19.99 -0.75 27.09
CA ALA A 574 20.36 -1.23 28.42
C ALA A 574 21.89 -1.39 28.56
N GLY A 575 22.54 -2.02 27.58
CA GLY A 575 24.00 -2.19 27.57
C GLY A 575 24.79 -0.89 27.45
N ARG A 576 24.18 0.19 26.93
CA ARG A 576 24.83 1.50 26.75
C ARG A 576 24.57 2.49 27.90
N LEU A 577 23.60 2.23 28.77
CA LEU A 577 23.33 3.11 29.92
C LEU A 577 24.38 2.92 31.01
N PRO A 578 24.89 3.99 31.65
CA PRO A 578 25.87 3.90 32.74
C PRO A 578 25.24 3.40 34.05
N ASP A 579 26.06 2.93 35.00
CA ASP A 579 25.55 2.34 36.27
C ASP A 579 24.74 3.33 37.10
N ARG A 580 25.06 4.62 37.04
CA ARG A 580 24.30 5.70 37.68
C ARG A 580 22.86 5.82 37.18
N ASP A 581 22.55 5.30 35.98
CA ASP A 581 21.21 5.28 35.39
C ASP A 581 20.51 3.91 35.64
N ARG A 582 20.77 3.27 36.80
CA ARG A 582 20.30 1.91 37.13
C ARG A 582 18.82 1.67 36.84
N HIS A 583 17.95 2.61 37.22
CA HIS A 583 16.50 2.48 36.99
C HIS A 583 16.14 2.47 35.49
N ALA A 584 16.74 3.36 34.70
CA ALA A 584 16.54 3.40 33.25
C ALA A 584 17.08 2.13 32.58
N ARG A 585 18.21 1.59 33.06
CA ARG A 585 18.77 0.31 32.57
C ARG A 585 17.82 -0.85 32.85
N LEU A 586 17.30 -0.96 34.08
CA LEU A 586 16.33 -1.99 34.44
C LEU A 586 15.05 -1.89 33.61
N THR A 587 14.55 -0.67 33.39
CA THR A 587 13.37 -0.43 32.53
C THR A 587 13.61 -0.89 31.10
N ALA A 588 14.78 -0.57 30.52
CA ALA A 588 15.15 -1.01 29.18
C ALA A 588 15.31 -2.54 29.09
N ARG A 589 15.90 -3.19 30.09
CA ARG A 589 15.98 -4.68 30.16
C ARG A 589 14.60 -5.32 30.24
N ALA A 590 13.73 -4.80 31.11
CA ALA A 590 12.36 -5.28 31.24
C ALA A 590 11.60 -5.12 29.92
N ALA A 591 11.76 -3.99 29.22
CA ALA A 591 11.20 -3.81 27.89
C ALA A 591 11.73 -4.84 26.88
N ALA A 592 13.05 -5.03 26.82
CA ALA A 592 13.66 -6.02 25.94
C ALA A 592 13.08 -7.42 26.15
N LEU A 593 12.96 -7.85 27.41
CA LEU A 593 12.40 -9.15 27.77
C LEU A 593 10.91 -9.26 27.42
N ARG A 594 10.08 -8.25 27.74
CA ARG A 594 8.65 -8.24 27.37
C ARG A 594 8.46 -8.43 25.86
N HIS A 595 9.23 -7.69 25.04
CA HIS A 595 9.11 -7.80 23.60
C HIS A 595 9.67 -9.14 23.09
N ALA A 596 10.74 -9.68 23.67
CA ALA A 596 11.24 -11.02 23.35
C ALA A 596 10.20 -12.13 23.61
N VAL A 597 9.49 -12.07 24.74
CA VAL A 597 8.40 -13.00 25.06
C VAL A 597 7.26 -12.87 24.05
N ALA A 598 6.86 -11.65 23.70
CA ALA A 598 5.81 -11.42 22.71
C ALA A 598 6.16 -11.92 21.30
N VAL A 599 7.46 -11.94 20.92
CA VAL A 599 7.90 -12.63 19.68
C VAL A 599 7.62 -14.12 19.77
N LEU A 600 7.96 -14.76 20.89
CA LEU A 600 7.73 -16.20 21.08
C LEU A 600 6.23 -16.54 21.04
N ASP A 601 5.39 -15.74 21.69
CA ASP A 601 3.94 -15.96 21.74
C ASP A 601 3.21 -15.64 20.41
N ASN A 602 3.89 -15.01 19.45
CA ASN A 602 3.29 -14.65 18.18
C ASN A 602 2.95 -15.88 17.33
N ALA A 603 1.73 -15.92 16.77
CA ALA A 603 1.24 -17.02 15.93
C ALA A 603 2.14 -17.34 14.73
N THR A 604 2.83 -16.36 14.13
CA THR A 604 3.75 -16.61 13.02
C THR A 604 5.06 -17.23 13.48
N THR A 605 5.54 -16.93 14.69
CA THR A 605 6.68 -17.61 15.30
C THR A 605 6.34 -19.06 15.58
N GLN A 606 5.18 -19.32 16.20
CA GLN A 606 4.71 -20.68 16.46
C GLN A 606 4.61 -21.49 15.16
N ARG A 607 4.10 -20.91 14.07
CA ARG A 607 4.09 -21.56 12.76
C ARG A 607 5.50 -21.80 12.21
N LEU A 608 6.44 -20.86 12.36
CA LEU A 608 7.83 -21.05 11.92
C LEU A 608 8.49 -22.22 12.64
N LEU A 609 8.27 -22.36 13.95
CA LEU A 609 8.82 -23.45 14.77
C LEU A 609 8.26 -24.83 14.40
N LEU A 610 7.06 -24.88 13.82
CA LEU A 610 6.43 -26.11 13.34
C LEU A 610 6.88 -26.51 11.92
N ARG A 611 7.61 -25.65 11.20
CA ARG A 611 8.08 -25.98 9.85
C ARG A 611 9.34 -26.84 9.91
N PRO A 612 9.42 -27.92 9.12
CA PRO A 612 10.62 -28.76 9.05
C PRO A 612 11.82 -28.03 8.41
N ASP A 613 11.54 -26.94 7.69
CA ASP A 613 12.53 -26.07 7.05
C ASP A 613 12.57 -24.73 7.76
N ALA A 614 13.64 -24.52 8.53
CA ALA A 614 13.98 -23.22 9.08
C ALA A 614 14.42 -22.28 7.95
N ASP A 615 14.02 -21.01 8.04
CA ASP A 615 14.36 -19.96 7.07
C ASP A 615 15.15 -18.81 7.74
N ALA A 616 15.60 -17.84 6.94
CA ALA A 616 16.32 -16.67 7.46
C ALA A 616 15.51 -15.84 8.48
N ALA A 617 14.17 -15.97 8.51
CA ALA A 617 13.35 -15.28 9.49
C ALA A 617 13.49 -15.90 10.89
N VAL A 618 13.73 -17.22 10.97
CA VAL A 618 14.06 -17.92 12.23
C VAL A 618 15.37 -17.38 12.82
N VAL A 619 16.41 -17.27 11.99
CA VAL A 619 17.72 -16.72 12.39
C VAL A 619 17.59 -15.27 12.89
N SER A 620 16.87 -14.42 12.13
CA SER A 620 16.63 -13.03 12.53
C SER A 620 15.87 -12.92 13.85
N ALA A 621 14.83 -13.74 14.05
CA ALA A 621 14.06 -13.75 15.29
C ALA A 621 14.94 -14.21 16.47
N ALA A 622 15.72 -15.27 16.29
CA ALA A 622 16.65 -15.79 17.31
C ALA A 622 17.66 -14.72 17.74
N ALA A 623 18.35 -14.09 16.79
CA ALA A 623 19.34 -13.04 17.06
C ALA A 623 18.73 -11.84 17.81
N ALA A 624 17.46 -11.50 17.55
CA ALA A 624 16.80 -10.37 18.20
C ALA A 624 16.38 -10.67 19.66
N ILE A 625 15.98 -11.90 19.98
CA ILE A 625 15.29 -12.20 21.25
C ILE A 625 16.09 -13.06 22.22
N LEU A 626 17.06 -13.85 21.75
CA LEU A 626 17.87 -14.69 22.63
C LEU A 626 18.78 -13.87 23.56
N PRO A 627 19.44 -12.77 23.15
CA PRO A 627 20.29 -12.00 24.06
C PRO A 627 19.58 -11.51 25.34
N PRO A 628 18.41 -10.85 25.29
CA PRO A 628 17.71 -10.43 26.51
C PRO A 628 17.17 -11.61 27.32
N LEU A 629 16.84 -12.75 26.69
CA LEU A 629 16.40 -13.97 27.40
C LEU A 629 17.56 -14.61 28.17
N VAL A 630 18.73 -14.76 27.54
CA VAL A 630 19.94 -15.28 28.20
C VAL A 630 20.32 -14.39 29.38
N GLU A 631 20.29 -13.07 29.21
CA GLU A 631 20.62 -12.13 30.28
C GLU A 631 19.65 -12.26 31.47
N ALA A 632 18.35 -12.45 31.22
CA ALA A 632 17.35 -12.67 32.26
C ALA A 632 17.53 -14.02 32.99
N LEU A 633 17.98 -15.06 32.30
CA LEU A 633 18.27 -16.37 32.90
C LEU A 633 19.50 -16.34 33.83
N HIS A 634 20.48 -15.49 33.54
CA HIS A 634 21.70 -15.35 34.35
C HIS A 634 21.58 -14.30 35.46
N GLY A 635 20.67 -13.33 35.32
CA GLY A 635 20.53 -12.20 36.22
C GLY A 635 19.14 -12.13 36.82
N ASP A 636 18.94 -12.74 38.00
CA ASP A 636 17.66 -12.73 38.71
C ASP A 636 17.30 -11.30 39.16
N PRO A 637 16.21 -10.71 38.60
CA PRO A 637 14.96 -10.63 39.37
C PRO A 637 13.67 -10.78 38.53
N ILE A 638 13.75 -11.05 37.22
CA ILE A 638 12.58 -11.16 36.32
C ILE A 638 12.50 -12.61 35.83
N GLY A 639 11.80 -13.44 36.59
CA GLY A 639 11.67 -14.86 36.29
C GLY A 639 11.13 -15.11 34.88
N VAL A 640 11.86 -15.92 34.11
CA VAL A 640 11.41 -16.41 32.79
C VAL A 640 10.74 -17.77 33.00
N GLY A 641 9.48 -17.90 32.57
CA GLY A 641 8.73 -19.15 32.73
C GLY A 641 9.29 -20.31 31.91
N GLU A 642 9.09 -21.55 32.38
CA GLU A 642 9.58 -22.77 31.72
C GLU A 642 9.11 -22.89 30.25
N TYR A 643 7.86 -22.49 29.98
CA TYR A 643 7.31 -22.45 28.62
C TYR A 643 8.15 -21.55 27.69
N THR A 644 8.50 -20.34 28.14
CA THR A 644 9.31 -19.38 27.38
C THR A 644 10.70 -19.94 27.11
N VAL A 645 11.34 -20.57 28.10
CA VAL A 645 12.66 -21.22 27.93
C VAL A 645 12.59 -22.34 26.89
N ARG A 646 11.52 -23.15 26.91
CA ARG A 646 11.31 -24.23 25.94
C ARG A 646 11.15 -23.70 24.51
N GLN A 647 10.38 -22.63 24.33
CA GLN A 647 10.18 -21.98 23.04
C GLN A 647 11.47 -21.33 22.51
N ALA A 648 12.23 -20.66 23.38
CA ALA A 648 13.52 -20.08 23.05
C ALA A 648 14.54 -21.14 22.58
N ARG A 649 14.58 -22.29 23.27
CA ARG A 649 15.40 -23.45 22.87
C ARG A 649 15.01 -23.99 21.49
N ALA A 650 13.70 -24.14 21.24
CA ALA A 650 13.21 -24.60 19.95
C ALA A 650 13.63 -23.62 18.83
N LEU A 651 13.50 -22.32 19.07
CA LEU A 651 13.93 -21.29 18.12
C LEU A 651 15.43 -21.32 17.85
N LEU A 652 16.25 -21.42 18.89
CA LEU A 652 17.70 -21.54 18.75
C LEU A 652 18.08 -22.81 17.97
N GLY A 653 17.48 -23.95 18.27
CA GLY A 653 17.71 -25.20 17.55
C GLY A 653 17.37 -25.09 16.06
N SER A 654 16.22 -24.50 15.74
CA SER A 654 15.83 -24.24 14.34
C SER A 654 16.78 -23.26 13.64
N ALA A 655 17.27 -22.22 14.33
CA ALA A 655 18.21 -21.26 13.77
C ALA A 655 19.58 -21.91 13.44
N LEU A 656 20.12 -22.71 14.35
CA LEU A 656 21.37 -23.45 14.14
C LEU A 656 21.25 -24.45 12.99
N LEU A 657 20.14 -25.21 12.93
CA LEU A 657 19.86 -26.12 11.82
C LEU A 657 19.80 -25.41 10.46
N HIS A 658 19.28 -24.18 10.41
CA HIS A 658 19.27 -23.39 9.17
C HIS A 658 20.70 -23.06 8.73
N LEU A 659 21.52 -22.55 9.64
CA LEU A 659 22.90 -22.16 9.36
C LEU A 659 23.73 -23.36 8.90
N GLU A 660 23.59 -24.51 9.54
CA GLU A 660 24.25 -25.76 9.13
C GLU A 660 23.88 -26.18 7.70
N ARG A 661 22.59 -26.11 7.34
CA ARG A 661 22.13 -26.43 5.98
C ARG A 661 22.63 -25.43 4.94
N SER A 662 22.67 -24.14 5.29
CA SER A 662 23.21 -23.09 4.43
C SER A 662 24.71 -23.27 4.18
N ALA A 663 25.47 -23.69 5.19
CA ALA A 663 26.89 -24.01 5.04
C ALA A 663 27.11 -25.31 4.22
N GLY A 664 26.33 -26.37 4.47
CA GLY A 664 26.43 -27.65 3.77
C GLY A 664 26.08 -27.61 2.28
N SER A 665 25.27 -26.63 1.85
CA SER A 665 24.99 -26.39 0.42
C SER A 665 26.19 -25.83 -0.36
N THR A 666 27.26 -25.41 0.32
CA THR A 666 28.43 -24.75 -0.31
C THR A 666 29.70 -25.62 -0.37
N THR A 667 29.70 -26.85 0.12
CA THR A 667 30.90 -27.69 0.15
C THR A 667 31.15 -28.45 -1.16
N SER A 668 31.88 -27.82 -2.09
CA SER A 668 33.08 -28.44 -2.65
C SER A 668 34.21 -28.27 -1.62
N ALA A 669 34.77 -29.36 -1.11
CA ALA A 669 35.64 -29.39 0.07
C ALA A 669 36.86 -28.44 -0.02
N PRO A 670 37.05 -27.50 0.94
CA PRO A 670 38.34 -26.87 1.16
C PRO A 670 39.15 -27.70 2.17
N SER A 671 40.43 -27.92 1.88
CA SER A 671 41.36 -28.79 2.60
C SER A 671 42.04 -28.14 3.83
N ASP A 672 41.53 -27.02 4.36
CA ASP A 672 42.20 -26.29 5.44
C ASP A 672 41.23 -25.74 6.51
N PRO A 673 41.22 -26.29 7.75
CA PRO A 673 40.31 -25.90 8.83
C PRO A 673 40.62 -24.53 9.46
N ALA A 674 41.81 -23.96 9.24
CA ALA A 674 42.15 -22.63 9.75
C ALA A 674 41.50 -21.48 8.95
N MET A 675 41.11 -21.74 7.70
CA MET A 675 40.48 -20.74 6.83
C MET A 675 38.95 -20.64 7.06
N THR A 676 38.33 -21.68 7.64
CA THR A 676 36.88 -21.76 7.87
C THR A 676 36.40 -20.87 9.03
N ALA A 677 37.26 -20.60 10.03
CA ALA A 677 36.92 -19.75 11.17
C ALA A 677 36.94 -18.24 10.84
N ALA A 678 37.67 -17.83 9.79
CA ALA A 678 37.81 -16.42 9.41
C ALA A 678 36.69 -15.92 8.48
N THR A 679 35.82 -16.80 7.99
CA THR A 679 34.74 -16.47 7.03
C THR A 679 33.33 -16.74 7.58
N ALA A 680 33.19 -17.10 8.86
CA ALA A 680 31.88 -17.33 9.48
C ALA A 680 31.04 -16.05 9.47
N ASP A 681 29.74 -16.17 9.16
CA ASP A 681 28.81 -15.04 9.21
C ASP A 681 28.78 -14.47 10.65
N PRO A 682 28.92 -13.16 10.87
CA PRO A 682 28.83 -12.56 12.21
C PRO A 682 27.58 -12.98 12.98
N GLN A 683 26.46 -13.23 12.29
CA GLN A 683 25.23 -13.71 12.91
C GLN A 683 25.33 -15.18 13.37
N GLU A 684 26.08 -16.01 12.64
CA GLU A 684 26.36 -17.41 13.01
C GLU A 684 27.25 -17.47 14.26
N ALA A 685 28.34 -16.68 14.29
CA ALA A 685 29.20 -16.59 15.46
C ALA A 685 28.45 -16.09 16.71
N GLU A 686 27.57 -15.09 16.56
CA GLU A 686 26.73 -14.59 17.65
C GLU A 686 25.74 -15.66 18.15
N LEU A 687 25.10 -16.41 17.25
CA LEU A 687 24.17 -17.47 17.62
C LEU A 687 24.85 -18.67 18.29
N LEU A 688 26.06 -19.04 17.86
CA LEU A 688 26.88 -20.07 18.51
C LEU A 688 27.27 -19.64 19.93
N ALA A 689 27.74 -18.40 20.11
CA ALA A 689 28.05 -17.86 21.44
C ALA A 689 26.81 -17.81 22.35
N LEU A 690 25.64 -17.48 21.79
CA LEU A 690 24.37 -17.52 22.52
C LEU A 690 23.97 -18.95 22.91
N ALA A 691 24.25 -19.94 22.07
CA ALA A 691 23.98 -21.34 22.36
C ALA A 691 24.84 -21.86 23.53
N GLU A 692 26.12 -21.50 23.56
CA GLU A 692 27.03 -21.82 24.67
C GLU A 692 26.51 -21.21 25.98
N ARG A 693 26.14 -19.93 25.98
CA ARG A 693 25.58 -19.27 27.17
C ARG A 693 24.23 -19.86 27.60
N PHE A 694 23.38 -20.27 26.67
CA PHE A 694 22.15 -20.99 26.99
C PHE A 694 22.43 -22.34 27.67
N ALA A 695 23.54 -23.01 27.32
CA ALA A 695 23.97 -24.25 27.94
C ALA A 695 24.54 -24.03 29.34
N GLU A 696 25.36 -22.99 29.53
CA GLU A 696 25.92 -22.59 30.82
C GLU A 696 24.84 -22.26 31.87
N ALA A 697 23.69 -21.73 31.44
CA ALA A 697 22.54 -21.47 32.30
C ALA A 697 21.83 -22.76 32.83
N GLY A 698 22.39 -23.95 32.58
CA GLY A 698 21.75 -25.23 32.94
C GLY A 698 20.58 -25.59 32.04
N HIS A 699 20.47 -24.91 30.90
CA HIS A 699 19.35 -24.99 29.98
C HIS A 699 19.75 -25.50 28.60
N LEU A 700 20.69 -26.44 28.46
CA LEU A 700 20.78 -27.37 27.30
C LEU A 700 21.43 -28.69 27.74
N PRO A 701 20.81 -29.86 27.56
CA PRO A 701 21.58 -31.07 27.31
C PRO A 701 21.91 -31.08 25.81
N LEU A 702 23.16 -30.78 25.44
CA LEU A 702 23.67 -31.01 24.09
C LEU A 702 23.77 -32.54 23.85
N ARG A 703 22.64 -33.19 23.60
CA ARG A 703 22.64 -34.43 22.81
C ARG A 703 22.11 -34.08 21.42
N PRO A 704 22.75 -34.55 20.34
CA PRO A 704 22.24 -34.35 18.99
C PRO A 704 20.81 -34.87 18.97
N ILE A 705 19.88 -34.02 18.55
CA ILE A 705 18.50 -34.41 18.32
C ILE A 705 18.56 -35.47 17.22
N ASP A 706 18.26 -36.71 17.58
CA ASP A 706 18.08 -37.80 16.63
C ASP A 706 16.96 -37.42 15.66
N THR A 707 17.35 -37.11 14.43
CA THR A 707 16.46 -36.70 13.34
C THR A 707 15.43 -37.78 13.00
N GLU A 708 15.62 -39.02 13.45
CA GLU A 708 14.66 -40.12 13.29
C GLU A 708 13.47 -40.03 14.27
N SER A 709 13.64 -39.41 15.44
CA SER A 709 12.58 -39.23 16.44
C SER A 709 11.65 -38.04 16.17
N GLN A 710 12.04 -37.10 15.30
CA GLN A 710 11.15 -36.02 14.81
C GLN A 710 10.36 -36.43 13.56
N ARG A 711 10.80 -37.47 12.84
CA ARG A 711 10.10 -38.00 11.66
C ARG A 711 8.99 -39.00 12.01
N ARG A 712 9.00 -39.56 13.22
CA ARG A 712 7.92 -40.37 13.80
C ARG A 712 6.99 -39.48 14.61
#